data_AF-A0A4P2QH93-F1
#
_entry.id   AF-A0A4P2QH93-F1
#
_cell.length_a   1.000
_cell.length_b   1.000
_cell.length_c   1.000
_cell.angle_alpha   90.00
_cell.angle_beta   90.00
_cell.angle_gamma   90.00
#
_symmetry.space_group_name_H-M   'P 1'
#
loop_
_entity.id
_entity.type
_entity.pdbx_description
1 polymer ?
#
loop_
_entity_poly.entity_id
_entity_poly.type
_entity_poly.pdbx_seq_one_letter_code
_entity_poly.pdbx_strand_id
1 'polypeptide(L)'
;MHNLQSRWDMWVAAAALALVPACGDGSTEPIGTSQAALQGANGISADLVIDSQWGQGYCASITVSNQHATATTGTWSVGLDVGAGAIFSSWNGTFSGSSGQITVTPQGSNAAIPASGNVQLGFCANIPSPGIQPVLLSVSSDLPPMGNGVAIAEYKFPAAVDTMVSPDYETELWASFYRPASLEAGRQYPLLVFMHGNHPTCGTGQNPRVDNNNQYATTGTCPANYVVVPNHRGYDYIATDLAARGYFVVSINTNRGIHAASGSPSDELVIGPRGRLLLRHLERLSRWDSGAETTPTELGVDLHDRIDFDQVGLMGHSRGGEAVRFAYNEYRRSGSPWPALIESPVSIRGIFEIGPTDQGQNGQRLNADQTAWNVILPACDWDLSDLPGLRPFDRMMSIPEPEPLFKSFYHVWGANHNYYNSEWQLADGNTGGITGCIDHEELFDPLEYGSPAQRETGRLAAVSFFTANVGEDRDEAANALFDPAFPFPNVPYRVRRGYHTGGDSTDSLLLEDFISPTGTSSYGLPNTTGGTISVEHIALSGHDPSHSVAWIHDVAEGSSTFFQSNWSPVGTGFDLTGYDYLDLRADRGWGSDPTEASFLVELVNADDSRSSAVAIDDYLELGSPPRGGSTLPTARIPLSLFTGATLGSVRGARLTFTTPLDGNSLFVANLRATRATTEAPAAAARLAPAASSAAPPMSIARSAGATAPEPRRITAGNAIKSMKISGPDAVELTLTSAEFFDLRATGLVLTVGAERSIRARHPNGDLHTVQFVLPRAAFDRIAAQEPVTVDYGPGSSVVWDFGRLDKKALAP
;
A
#
# COMPACT_ATOMS: atom_id res chain seq x y z
N MET A 1 -13.22 85.20 -13.07
CA MET A 1 -13.51 86.04 -14.24
C MET A 1 -14.66 85.39 -15.00
N HIS A 2 -15.73 86.17 -15.22
CA HIS A 2 -16.86 85.97 -16.16
C HIS A 2 -17.63 84.64 -16.14
N ASN A 3 -18.84 84.64 -15.56
CA ASN A 3 -20.14 84.91 -16.20
C ASN A 3 -20.67 83.68 -16.94
N LEU A 4 -21.71 82.99 -16.43
CA LEU A 4 -23.14 83.34 -16.52
C LEU A 4 -23.70 83.21 -17.94
N GLN A 5 -24.57 82.21 -18.15
CA GLN A 5 -26.00 82.39 -18.50
C GLN A 5 -26.64 80.99 -18.69
N SER A 6 -27.54 80.54 -17.81
CA SER A 6 -28.97 80.90 -17.68
C SER A 6 -29.84 80.15 -18.69
N ARG A 7 -31.03 79.65 -18.37
CA ARG A 7 -31.90 79.61 -17.19
C ARG A 7 -33.18 78.95 -17.73
N TRP A 8 -33.87 78.13 -16.94
CA TRP A 8 -35.34 78.22 -16.80
C TRP A 8 -35.69 77.69 -15.41
N ASP A 9 -36.12 78.62 -14.56
CA ASP A 9 -36.73 78.41 -13.24
C ASP A 9 -38.16 77.83 -13.40
N MET A 10 -38.68 77.10 -12.41
CA MET A 10 -39.65 77.61 -11.42
C MET A 10 -40.69 76.56 -10.91
N TRP A 11 -40.62 76.21 -9.61
CA TRP A 11 -41.70 75.96 -8.61
C TRP A 11 -42.70 74.78 -8.87
N VAL A 12 -43.10 73.92 -7.91
CA VAL A 12 -43.89 74.18 -6.69
C VAL A 12 -43.91 72.93 -5.77
N ALA A 13 -43.78 73.18 -4.46
CA ALA A 13 -44.34 72.52 -3.26
C ALA A 13 -44.61 70.99 -3.14
N ALA A 14 -44.02 70.45 -2.07
CA ALA A 14 -44.66 69.75 -0.95
C ALA A 14 -45.41 68.41 -1.14
N ALA A 15 -44.79 67.39 -0.53
CA ALA A 15 -45.34 66.48 0.48
C ALA A 15 -46.07 65.18 0.07
N ALA A 16 -45.64 64.14 0.82
CA ALA A 16 -46.33 62.91 1.21
C ALA A 16 -46.21 61.66 0.31
N LEU A 17 -45.31 60.78 0.78
CA LEU A 17 -45.46 59.31 0.94
C LEU A 17 -46.23 58.52 -0.14
N ALA A 18 -45.50 57.67 -0.86
CA ALA A 18 -45.75 56.22 -0.88
C ALA A 18 -44.52 55.49 -1.46
N LEU A 19 -44.00 54.52 -0.69
CA LEU A 19 -42.99 53.55 -1.10
C LEU A 19 -43.59 52.56 -2.11
N VAL A 20 -43.03 52.49 -3.32
CA VAL A 20 -42.77 51.22 -4.05
C VAL A 20 -41.48 51.43 -4.86
N PRO A 21 -40.45 50.58 -4.74
CA PRO A 21 -39.26 50.67 -5.59
C PRO A 21 -39.64 50.35 -7.03
N ALA A 22 -39.32 51.27 -7.93
CA ALA A 22 -39.30 51.03 -9.36
C ALA A 22 -38.29 49.92 -9.67
N CYS A 23 -38.69 49.01 -10.55
CA CYS A 23 -37.81 48.07 -11.24
C CYS A 23 -36.62 48.83 -11.82
N GLY A 24 -35.42 48.53 -11.35
CA GLY A 24 -34.18 48.85 -12.02
C GLY A 24 -33.80 47.69 -12.92
N ASP A 25 -33.72 47.96 -14.22
CA ASP A 25 -33.22 47.04 -15.24
C ASP A 25 -31.87 46.46 -14.80
N GLY A 26 -31.84 45.16 -14.54
CA GLY A 26 -30.61 44.42 -14.27
C GLY A 26 -29.83 44.24 -15.56
N SER A 27 -28.94 45.18 -15.86
CA SER A 27 -27.91 44.97 -16.88
C SER A 27 -27.05 43.77 -16.48
N THR A 28 -27.06 42.71 -17.30
CA THR A 28 -26.11 41.60 -17.23
C THR A 28 -24.75 42.13 -17.69
N GLU A 29 -23.82 42.36 -16.77
CA GLU A 29 -22.43 42.69 -17.12
C GLU A 29 -21.64 41.39 -17.29
N PRO A 30 -20.89 41.19 -18.39
CA PRO A 30 -19.90 40.13 -18.50
C PRO A 30 -18.74 40.43 -17.57
N ILE A 31 -18.45 39.56 -16.59
CA ILE A 31 -17.44 39.86 -15.54
C ILE A 31 -16.11 39.16 -15.80
N GLY A 32 -16.08 38.00 -16.48
CA GLY A 32 -14.84 37.34 -16.92
C GLY A 32 -13.83 37.06 -15.80
N THR A 33 -14.26 37.01 -14.54
CA THR A 33 -13.40 36.71 -13.40
C THR A 33 -13.16 35.21 -13.34
N SER A 34 -11.91 34.80 -13.54
CA SER A 34 -11.44 33.41 -13.43
C SER A 34 -10.82 33.14 -12.07
N GLN A 35 -11.13 31.99 -11.48
CA GLN A 35 -10.34 31.42 -10.39
C GLN A 35 -9.11 30.71 -10.95
N ALA A 36 -8.04 30.58 -10.14
CA ALA A 36 -6.87 29.80 -10.53
C ALA A 36 -7.24 28.31 -10.67
N ALA A 37 -6.66 27.64 -11.68
CA ALA A 37 -6.88 26.22 -11.94
C ALA A 37 -6.62 25.36 -10.70
N LEU A 38 -7.63 24.63 -10.24
CA LEU A 38 -7.44 23.59 -9.23
C LEU A 38 -6.81 22.37 -9.89
N GLN A 39 -5.68 21.91 -9.37
CA GLN A 39 -4.90 20.79 -9.93
C GLN A 39 -5.19 19.49 -9.19
N GLY A 40 -5.40 18.41 -9.93
CA GLY A 40 -5.50 17.04 -9.42
C GLY A 40 -4.20 16.25 -9.62
N ALA A 41 -4.00 15.20 -8.84
CA ALA A 41 -2.74 14.45 -8.74
C ALA A 41 -2.27 13.75 -10.05
N ASN A 42 -3.15 13.61 -11.05
CA ASN A 42 -2.94 12.76 -12.23
C ASN A 42 -2.97 13.55 -13.55
N GLY A 43 -2.69 14.87 -13.50
CA GLY A 43 -2.73 15.75 -14.67
C GLY A 43 -4.14 16.24 -15.07
N ILE A 44 -5.17 15.95 -14.27
CA ILE A 44 -6.50 16.56 -14.41
C ILE A 44 -6.53 17.92 -13.72
N SER A 45 -7.22 18.90 -14.28
CA SER A 45 -7.40 20.23 -13.67
C SER A 45 -8.80 20.79 -13.93
N ALA A 46 -9.27 21.71 -13.09
CA ALA A 46 -10.53 22.40 -13.25
C ALA A 46 -10.37 23.92 -13.08
N ASP A 47 -10.92 24.69 -14.02
CA ASP A 47 -10.96 26.15 -14.01
C ASP A 47 -12.40 26.64 -13.94
N LEU A 48 -12.69 27.65 -13.12
CA LEU A 48 -14.01 28.27 -13.02
C LEU A 48 -13.96 29.73 -13.48
N VAL A 49 -14.89 30.11 -14.36
CA VAL A 49 -15.07 31.47 -14.88
C VAL A 49 -16.50 31.92 -14.66
N ILE A 50 -16.69 33.10 -14.06
CA ILE A 50 -18.02 33.74 -13.99
C ILE A 50 -18.24 34.51 -15.29
N ASP A 51 -19.11 33.98 -16.16
CA ASP A 51 -19.35 34.50 -17.50
C ASP A 51 -20.18 35.78 -17.46
N SER A 52 -21.20 35.82 -16.60
CA SER A 52 -22.09 36.97 -16.44
C SER A 52 -22.67 37.01 -15.04
N GLN A 53 -22.94 38.22 -14.55
CA GLN A 53 -23.58 38.44 -13.26
C GLN A 53 -24.57 39.60 -13.36
N TRP A 54 -25.71 39.45 -12.68
CA TRP A 54 -26.74 40.47 -12.53
C TRP A 54 -27.18 40.55 -11.07
N GLY A 55 -28.02 41.52 -10.72
CA GLY A 55 -28.26 41.92 -9.32
C GLY A 55 -28.53 40.81 -8.31
N GLN A 56 -29.15 39.69 -8.71
CA GLN A 56 -29.48 38.56 -7.82
C GLN A 56 -29.02 37.19 -8.35
N GLY A 57 -28.15 37.14 -9.37
CA GLY A 57 -27.73 35.87 -9.96
C GLY A 57 -26.50 35.96 -10.85
N TYR A 58 -25.93 34.80 -11.19
CA TYR A 58 -24.80 34.70 -12.10
C TYR A 58 -24.88 33.40 -12.92
N CYS A 59 -24.16 33.37 -14.03
CA CYS A 59 -23.84 32.14 -14.76
C CYS A 59 -22.33 31.95 -14.80
N ALA A 60 -21.88 30.71 -14.60
CA ALA A 60 -20.48 30.34 -14.58
C ALA A 60 -20.22 29.09 -15.44
N SER A 61 -19.03 29.06 -16.02
CA SER A 61 -18.49 27.92 -16.78
C SER A 61 -17.32 27.30 -16.03
N ILE A 62 -17.27 25.97 -16.04
CA ILE A 62 -16.16 25.18 -15.51
C ILE A 62 -15.53 24.41 -16.67
N THR A 63 -14.23 24.57 -16.84
CA THR A 63 -13.44 23.82 -17.83
C THR A 63 -12.62 22.76 -17.12
N VAL A 64 -12.89 21.49 -17.41
CA VAL A 64 -12.10 20.35 -16.91
C VAL A 64 -11.10 19.96 -17.99
N SER A 65 -9.81 20.07 -17.69
CA SER A 65 -8.71 19.84 -18.65
C SER A 65 -7.91 18.61 -18.28
N ASN A 66 -7.61 17.78 -19.27
CA ASN A 66 -6.80 16.58 -19.14
C ASN A 66 -5.41 16.83 -19.74
N GLN A 67 -4.38 16.93 -18.89
CA GLN A 67 -2.98 17.03 -19.30
C GLN A 67 -2.27 15.66 -19.36
N HIS A 68 -2.97 14.57 -19.04
CA HIS A 68 -2.46 13.22 -19.11
C HIS A 68 -2.43 12.70 -20.57
N ALA A 69 -1.51 11.77 -20.87
CA ALA A 69 -1.33 11.18 -22.20
C ALA A 69 -2.44 10.21 -22.64
N THR A 70 -3.36 9.86 -21.73
CA THR A 70 -4.51 8.97 -21.98
C THR A 70 -5.82 9.70 -21.71
N ALA A 71 -6.91 9.22 -22.31
CA ALA A 71 -8.24 9.77 -22.04
C ALA A 71 -8.78 9.30 -20.68
N THR A 72 -9.65 10.09 -20.05
CA THR A 72 -10.49 9.61 -18.94
C THR A 72 -11.48 8.55 -19.45
N THR A 73 -11.89 7.60 -18.61
CA THR A 73 -12.92 6.59 -18.97
C THR A 73 -14.33 6.99 -18.56
N GLY A 74 -14.50 8.12 -17.88
CA GLY A 74 -15.83 8.66 -17.53
C GLY A 74 -16.07 8.94 -16.06
N THR A 75 -15.04 8.94 -15.22
CA THR A 75 -15.17 9.00 -13.76
C THR A 75 -14.52 10.24 -13.15
N TRP A 76 -14.32 11.29 -13.96
CA TRP A 76 -13.88 12.57 -13.43
C TRP A 76 -14.97 13.25 -12.59
N SER A 77 -14.56 14.02 -11.60
CA SER A 77 -15.50 14.79 -10.76
C SER A 77 -14.91 16.12 -10.33
N VAL A 78 -15.79 17.10 -10.13
CA VAL A 78 -15.45 18.43 -9.61
C VAL A 78 -16.28 18.70 -8.37
N GLY A 79 -15.63 18.97 -7.24
CA GLY A 79 -16.28 19.50 -6.05
C GLY A 79 -16.43 21.01 -6.15
N LEU A 80 -17.62 21.52 -5.85
CA LEU A 80 -17.97 22.94 -5.98
C LEU A 80 -18.78 23.38 -4.76
N ASP A 81 -18.46 24.52 -4.16
CA ASP A 81 -19.34 25.19 -3.20
C ASP A 81 -20.03 26.37 -3.89
N VAL A 82 -21.36 26.39 -3.93
CA VAL A 82 -22.18 27.50 -4.46
C VAL A 82 -22.87 28.30 -3.35
N GLY A 83 -22.58 28.00 -2.08
CA GLY A 83 -23.18 28.65 -0.92
C GLY A 83 -24.69 28.42 -0.81
N ALA A 84 -25.39 29.27 -0.04
CA ALA A 84 -26.84 29.17 0.15
C ALA A 84 -27.68 29.54 -1.11
N GLY A 85 -27.02 29.90 -2.22
CA GLY A 85 -27.66 30.22 -3.47
C GLY A 85 -28.07 28.97 -4.23
N ALA A 86 -29.32 28.94 -4.74
CA ALA A 86 -29.80 27.78 -5.50
C ALA A 86 -29.44 27.89 -7.00
N ILE A 87 -28.81 26.85 -7.53
CA ILE A 87 -28.67 26.58 -8.97
C ILE A 87 -30.08 26.34 -9.53
N PHE A 88 -30.45 27.12 -10.55
CA PHE A 88 -31.74 27.00 -11.23
C PHE A 88 -31.61 26.55 -12.68
N SER A 89 -30.38 26.51 -13.23
CA SER A 89 -30.09 25.98 -14.56
C SER A 89 -28.68 25.40 -14.60
N SER A 90 -28.49 24.27 -15.26
CA SER A 90 -27.17 23.64 -15.49
C SER A 90 -27.15 22.87 -16.80
N TRP A 91 -25.96 22.69 -17.37
CA TRP A 91 -25.76 22.00 -18.64
C TRP A 91 -24.41 21.27 -18.70
N ASN A 92 -24.34 20.24 -19.56
CA ASN A 92 -23.14 19.45 -19.85
C ASN A 92 -22.48 18.80 -18.60
N GLY A 93 -23.24 18.54 -17.55
CA GLY A 93 -22.77 17.88 -16.33
C GLY A 93 -23.93 17.44 -15.46
N THR A 94 -23.69 16.43 -14.62
CA THR A 94 -24.65 15.92 -13.65
C THR A 94 -24.29 16.46 -12.27
N PHE A 95 -25.19 17.26 -11.67
CA PHE A 95 -24.96 17.93 -10.40
C PHE A 95 -25.67 17.18 -9.28
N SER A 96 -24.96 16.86 -8.19
CA SER A 96 -25.53 16.09 -7.06
C SER A 96 -26.56 16.85 -6.22
N GLY A 97 -26.62 18.17 -6.35
CA GLY A 97 -27.53 19.06 -5.64
C GLY A 97 -27.60 20.45 -6.26
N SER A 98 -28.35 21.36 -5.63
CA SER A 98 -28.58 22.73 -6.13
C SER A 98 -28.07 23.84 -5.21
N SER A 99 -27.61 23.56 -4.00
CA SER A 99 -27.07 24.57 -3.06
C SER A 99 -26.04 23.96 -2.12
N GLY A 100 -25.15 24.76 -1.56
CA GLY A 100 -24.05 24.33 -0.68
C GLY A 100 -22.93 23.64 -1.46
N GLN A 101 -22.30 22.65 -0.85
CA GLN A 101 -21.29 21.82 -1.49
C GLN A 101 -21.94 20.75 -2.37
N ILE A 102 -21.54 20.72 -3.63
CA ILE A 102 -22.07 19.81 -4.64
C ILE A 102 -20.93 19.17 -5.44
N THR A 103 -21.20 18.00 -5.99
CA THR A 103 -20.29 17.28 -6.87
C THR A 103 -20.86 17.30 -8.27
N VAL A 104 -20.04 17.68 -9.24
CA VAL A 104 -20.36 17.65 -10.67
C VAL A 104 -19.63 16.47 -11.30
N THR A 105 -20.37 15.60 -11.98
CA THR A 105 -19.86 14.45 -12.73
C THR A 105 -20.20 14.55 -14.22
N PRO A 106 -19.53 13.80 -15.11
CA PRO A 106 -19.81 13.85 -16.54
C PRO A 106 -21.25 13.50 -16.90
N GLN A 107 -21.71 14.05 -18.00
CA GLN A 107 -22.91 13.62 -18.71
C GLN A 107 -22.48 12.76 -19.91
N GLY A 108 -23.17 11.67 -20.21
CA GLY A 108 -22.66 10.56 -21.05
C GLY A 108 -21.90 10.91 -22.36
N SER A 109 -22.12 12.06 -22.99
CA SER A 109 -21.37 12.52 -24.17
C SER A 109 -19.99 13.16 -23.89
N ASN A 110 -19.69 13.55 -22.65
CA ASN A 110 -18.42 14.19 -22.24
C ASN A 110 -17.69 13.43 -21.12
N ALA A 111 -18.04 12.16 -20.92
CA ALA A 111 -17.40 11.26 -19.97
C ALA A 111 -15.90 11.07 -20.25
N ALA A 112 -15.55 10.82 -21.52
CA ALA A 112 -14.16 10.73 -21.94
C ALA A 112 -13.62 12.11 -22.35
N ILE A 113 -12.61 12.59 -21.63
CA ILE A 113 -11.81 13.76 -21.99
C ILE A 113 -10.54 13.22 -22.66
N PRO A 114 -10.34 13.41 -23.97
CA PRO A 114 -9.14 12.97 -24.67
C PRO A 114 -7.85 13.53 -24.04
N ALA A 115 -6.71 12.89 -24.33
CA ALA A 115 -5.40 13.42 -23.95
C ALA A 115 -5.21 14.85 -24.50
N SER A 116 -4.70 15.76 -23.67
CA SER A 116 -4.61 17.21 -23.96
C SER A 116 -5.95 17.87 -24.32
N GLY A 117 -7.07 17.19 -24.06
CA GLY A 117 -8.42 17.66 -24.29
C GLY A 117 -8.99 18.37 -23.07
N ASN A 118 -10.14 19.00 -23.27
CA ASN A 118 -10.93 19.57 -22.19
C ASN A 118 -12.42 19.39 -22.49
N VAL A 119 -13.23 19.51 -21.44
CA VAL A 119 -14.69 19.59 -21.54
C VAL A 119 -15.16 20.77 -20.71
N GLN A 120 -16.19 21.46 -21.19
CA GLN A 120 -16.76 22.61 -20.51
C GLN A 120 -18.20 22.32 -20.09
N LEU A 121 -18.50 22.64 -18.85
CA LEU A 121 -19.81 22.55 -18.22
C LEU A 121 -20.17 23.89 -17.60
N GLY A 122 -21.44 24.10 -17.26
CA GLY A 122 -21.84 25.38 -16.67
C GLY A 122 -23.18 25.34 -15.94
N PHE A 123 -23.43 26.40 -15.19
CA PHE A 123 -24.64 26.58 -14.40
C PHE A 123 -24.96 28.05 -14.16
N CYS A 124 -26.22 28.32 -13.83
CA CYS A 124 -26.67 29.62 -13.33
C CYS A 124 -27.31 29.46 -11.95
N ALA A 125 -26.95 30.36 -11.02
CA ALA A 125 -27.36 30.32 -9.62
C ALA A 125 -27.77 31.69 -9.09
N ASN A 126 -28.57 31.68 -8.02
CA ASN A 126 -28.97 32.90 -7.31
C ASN A 126 -27.87 33.36 -6.34
N ILE A 127 -27.73 34.67 -6.14
CA ILE A 127 -26.83 35.27 -5.14
C ILE A 127 -27.67 35.59 -3.89
N PRO A 128 -27.55 34.83 -2.79
CA PRO A 128 -28.38 35.05 -1.60
C PRO A 128 -27.95 36.31 -0.82
N SER A 129 -26.70 36.75 -0.99
CA SER A 129 -26.17 37.99 -0.42
C SER A 129 -24.91 38.47 -1.19
N PRO A 130 -24.64 39.78 -1.27
CA PRO A 130 -23.47 40.30 -1.98
C PRO A 130 -22.15 39.77 -1.40
N GLY A 131 -21.27 39.25 -2.27
CA GLY A 131 -19.94 38.76 -1.89
C GLY A 131 -19.77 37.23 -1.82
N ILE A 132 -20.86 36.46 -1.99
CA ILE A 132 -20.78 35.00 -2.15
C ILE A 132 -20.52 34.66 -3.62
N GLN A 133 -19.38 34.03 -3.90
CA GLN A 133 -19.01 33.50 -5.22
C GLN A 133 -18.79 31.99 -5.13
N PRO A 134 -19.01 31.23 -6.22
CA PRO A 134 -18.75 29.81 -6.23
C PRO A 134 -17.25 29.52 -6.10
N VAL A 135 -16.85 28.44 -5.42
CA VAL A 135 -15.43 28.05 -5.27
C VAL A 135 -15.24 26.58 -5.61
N LEU A 136 -14.20 26.28 -6.41
CA LEU A 136 -13.77 24.91 -6.66
C LEU A 136 -13.12 24.31 -5.40
N LEU A 137 -13.60 23.14 -4.97
CA LEU A 137 -13.12 22.45 -3.77
C LEU A 137 -12.21 21.26 -4.09
N SER A 138 -12.49 20.53 -5.18
CA SER A 138 -11.71 19.36 -5.60
C SER A 138 -11.85 19.08 -7.10
N VAL A 139 -10.85 18.42 -7.67
CA VAL A 139 -10.94 17.80 -9.00
C VAL A 139 -10.27 16.42 -8.96
N SER A 140 -10.92 15.41 -9.52
CA SER A 140 -10.40 14.04 -9.57
C SER A 140 -10.74 13.36 -10.89
N SER A 141 -10.02 12.29 -11.21
CA SER A 141 -10.27 11.43 -12.38
C SER A 141 -9.71 10.03 -12.15
N ASP A 142 -10.04 9.12 -13.06
CA ASP A 142 -9.43 7.80 -13.21
C ASP A 142 -8.11 7.77 -13.98
N LEU A 143 -7.58 8.94 -14.36
CA LEU A 143 -6.28 8.98 -15.02
C LEU A 143 -5.23 8.39 -14.07
N PRO A 144 -4.28 7.60 -14.58
CA PRO A 144 -3.15 7.18 -13.78
C PRO A 144 -2.25 8.39 -13.46
N PRO A 145 -1.37 8.29 -12.45
CA PRO A 145 -0.39 9.34 -12.17
C PRO A 145 0.42 9.70 -13.42
N MET A 146 0.76 10.97 -13.59
CA MET A 146 1.54 11.45 -14.73
C MET A 146 2.93 10.81 -14.75
N GLY A 147 3.10 9.76 -15.54
CA GLY A 147 4.38 9.14 -15.87
C GLY A 147 4.24 8.40 -17.18
N ASN A 148 5.04 8.78 -18.20
CA ASN A 148 5.13 8.09 -19.48
C ASN A 148 5.67 6.65 -19.27
N GLY A 149 4.85 5.71 -18.80
CA GLY A 149 5.25 4.32 -18.54
C GLY A 149 6.35 4.13 -17.49
N VAL A 150 6.71 2.87 -17.25
CA VAL A 150 7.84 2.47 -16.39
C VAL A 150 8.90 1.82 -17.25
N ALA A 151 10.16 2.23 -17.09
CA ALA A 151 11.28 1.50 -17.66
C ALA A 151 11.82 0.53 -16.61
N ILE A 152 12.02 -0.72 -17.03
CA ILE A 152 12.57 -1.79 -16.21
C ILE A 152 13.87 -2.23 -16.87
N ALA A 153 14.94 -2.23 -16.09
CA ALA A 153 16.25 -2.74 -16.48
C ALA A 153 16.78 -3.68 -15.41
N GLU A 154 17.86 -4.39 -15.70
CA GLU A 154 18.63 -5.11 -14.69
C GLU A 154 20.10 -4.76 -14.84
N TYR A 155 20.82 -4.73 -13.72
CA TYR A 155 22.27 -4.85 -13.74
C TYR A 155 22.66 -6.14 -13.04
N LYS A 156 23.67 -6.81 -13.58
CA LYS A 156 24.24 -8.02 -13.01
C LYS A 156 25.74 -8.04 -13.24
N PHE A 157 26.50 -7.91 -12.15
CA PHE A 157 27.94 -8.02 -12.19
C PHE A 157 28.39 -9.47 -11.99
N PRO A 158 29.59 -9.86 -12.49
CA PRO A 158 30.16 -11.16 -12.21
C PRO A 158 30.23 -11.43 -10.70
N ALA A 159 29.94 -12.67 -10.31
CA ALA A 159 30.05 -13.08 -8.92
C ALA A 159 31.51 -12.90 -8.42
N ALA A 160 31.66 -12.40 -7.20
CA ALA A 160 32.96 -12.21 -6.58
C ALA A 160 32.88 -12.36 -5.06
N VAL A 161 34.01 -12.70 -4.43
CA VAL A 161 34.16 -12.59 -2.98
C VAL A 161 34.31 -11.11 -2.64
N ASP A 162 33.28 -10.54 -2.05
CA ASP A 162 33.29 -9.18 -1.51
C ASP A 162 33.42 -9.28 0.01
N THR A 163 34.61 -9.01 0.54
CA THR A 163 34.92 -9.14 1.96
C THR A 163 34.09 -8.22 2.86
N MET A 164 33.47 -7.18 2.32
CA MET A 164 32.53 -6.33 3.06
C MET A 164 31.14 -6.95 3.16
N VAL A 165 30.79 -7.90 2.29
CA VAL A 165 29.53 -8.63 2.31
C VAL A 165 29.73 -9.97 3.02
N SER A 166 30.63 -10.80 2.49
CA SER A 166 31.04 -12.08 3.07
C SER A 166 32.47 -12.43 2.62
N PRO A 167 33.39 -12.80 3.53
CA PRO A 167 34.73 -13.24 3.16
C PRO A 167 34.76 -14.69 2.64
N ASP A 168 33.69 -15.46 2.82
CA ASP A 168 33.73 -16.92 2.71
C ASP A 168 33.21 -17.47 1.38
N TYR A 169 32.45 -16.66 0.62
CA TYR A 169 31.81 -17.10 -0.61
C TYR A 169 31.53 -15.94 -1.56
N GLU A 170 31.39 -16.29 -2.84
CA GLU A 170 31.01 -15.32 -3.86
C GLU A 170 29.56 -14.86 -3.70
N THR A 171 29.34 -13.57 -3.88
CA THR A 171 28.02 -12.96 -4.02
C THR A 171 27.91 -12.24 -5.36
N GLU A 172 26.70 -11.91 -5.78
CA GLU A 172 26.44 -11.15 -7.01
C GLU A 172 25.78 -9.82 -6.66
N LEU A 173 26.26 -8.74 -7.27
CA LEU A 173 25.49 -7.50 -7.36
C LEU A 173 24.56 -7.63 -8.56
N TRP A 174 23.38 -8.17 -8.31
CA TRP A 174 22.32 -8.35 -9.30
C TRP A 174 21.03 -7.76 -8.75
N ALA A 175 20.43 -6.81 -9.49
CA ALA A 175 19.14 -6.26 -9.13
C ALA A 175 18.34 -5.85 -10.38
N SER A 176 17.02 -5.85 -10.22
CA SER A 176 16.12 -5.14 -11.12
C SER A 176 16.02 -3.68 -10.73
N PHE A 177 15.97 -2.80 -11.71
CA PHE A 177 15.83 -1.36 -11.55
C PHE A 177 14.58 -0.88 -12.28
N TYR A 178 13.67 -0.25 -11.55
CA TYR A 178 12.41 0.30 -12.05
C TYR A 178 12.45 1.81 -11.87
N ARG A 179 12.07 2.54 -12.92
CA ARG A 179 12.02 4.01 -12.90
C ARG A 179 10.88 4.52 -13.78
N PRO A 180 10.45 5.78 -13.60
CA PRO A 180 9.67 6.48 -14.63
C PRO A 180 10.37 6.35 -15.98
N ALA A 181 9.64 6.01 -17.05
CA ALA A 181 10.30 5.81 -18.35
C ALA A 181 10.86 7.13 -18.93
N SER A 182 10.27 8.27 -18.55
CA SER A 182 10.81 9.61 -18.80
C SER A 182 11.27 10.25 -17.49
N LEU A 183 12.46 10.85 -17.49
CA LEU A 183 12.98 11.59 -16.34
C LEU A 183 12.94 13.10 -16.61
N GLU A 184 12.50 13.86 -15.62
CA GLU A 184 12.49 15.31 -15.64
C GLU A 184 13.92 15.85 -15.53
N ALA A 185 14.24 16.90 -16.29
CA ALA A 185 15.58 17.49 -16.25
C ALA A 185 15.85 18.13 -14.88
N GLY A 186 16.99 17.80 -14.26
CA GLY A 186 17.40 18.35 -12.95
C GLY A 186 16.65 17.81 -11.74
N ARG A 187 15.72 16.85 -11.94
CA ARG A 187 15.03 16.18 -10.84
C ARG A 187 15.84 14.99 -10.32
N GLN A 188 16.01 14.94 -9.00
CA GLN A 188 16.40 13.75 -8.26
C GLN A 188 15.16 12.96 -7.83
N TYR A 189 15.29 11.63 -7.77
CA TYR A 189 14.19 10.71 -7.51
C TYR A 189 14.40 9.96 -6.18
N PRO A 190 13.38 9.86 -5.32
CA PRO A 190 13.47 9.05 -4.11
C PRO A 190 13.77 7.59 -4.44
N LEU A 191 14.59 6.95 -3.61
CA LEU A 191 15.08 5.59 -3.84
C LEU A 191 14.42 4.58 -2.90
N LEU A 192 13.85 3.54 -3.47
CA LEU A 192 13.32 2.40 -2.73
C LEU A 192 14.18 1.16 -3.00
N VAL A 193 14.60 0.45 -1.96
CA VAL A 193 15.43 -0.75 -2.09
C VAL A 193 14.71 -1.95 -1.51
N PHE A 194 14.43 -2.94 -2.36
CA PHE A 194 13.67 -4.13 -2.02
C PHE A 194 14.60 -5.34 -1.85
N MET A 195 14.29 -6.19 -0.87
CA MET A 195 15.08 -7.37 -0.55
C MET A 195 14.19 -8.59 -0.32
N HIS A 196 14.30 -9.59 -1.20
CA HIS A 196 13.53 -10.82 -1.06
C HIS A 196 14.05 -11.72 0.09
N GLY A 197 13.19 -12.65 0.49
CA GLY A 197 13.46 -13.61 1.55
C GLY A 197 14.17 -14.87 1.09
N ASN A 198 14.07 -15.91 1.92
CA ASN A 198 14.65 -17.21 1.63
C ASN A 198 13.68 -18.07 0.81
N HIS A 199 13.99 -18.32 -0.46
CA HIS A 199 13.26 -19.25 -1.31
C HIS A 199 14.20 -19.93 -2.32
N PRO A 200 13.95 -21.18 -2.77
CA PRO A 200 14.90 -21.88 -3.62
C PRO A 200 15.39 -21.09 -4.84
N THR A 201 16.63 -21.31 -5.23
CA THR A 201 17.31 -20.51 -6.28
C THR A 201 17.23 -21.11 -7.69
N CYS A 202 16.81 -22.37 -7.79
CA CYS A 202 16.56 -23.08 -9.03
C CYS A 202 15.19 -23.77 -9.01
N GLY A 203 14.46 -23.63 -10.12
CA GLY A 203 13.16 -24.26 -10.32
C GLY A 203 13.06 -24.98 -11.67
N THR A 204 12.15 -25.93 -11.76
CA THR A 204 11.82 -26.69 -12.98
C THR A 204 10.41 -26.36 -13.46
N GLY A 205 10.17 -26.44 -14.77
CA GLY A 205 8.93 -25.99 -15.42
C GLY A 205 9.09 -24.67 -16.16
N GLN A 206 7.97 -24.03 -16.52
CA GLN A 206 7.93 -22.84 -17.38
C GLN A 206 7.07 -21.68 -16.81
N ASN A 207 6.69 -21.73 -15.53
CA ASN A 207 5.69 -20.85 -14.87
C ASN A 207 4.22 -21.33 -15.08
N PRO A 208 3.58 -21.92 -14.05
CA PRO A 208 4.11 -22.08 -12.70
C PRO A 208 5.35 -22.98 -12.65
N ARG A 209 6.28 -22.67 -11.74
CA ARG A 209 7.50 -23.45 -11.52
C ARG A 209 7.40 -24.23 -10.21
N VAL A 210 8.11 -25.35 -10.17
CA VAL A 210 8.41 -26.06 -8.92
C VAL A 210 9.83 -25.70 -8.53
N ASP A 211 9.94 -24.79 -7.57
CA ASP A 211 11.21 -24.30 -7.03
C ASP A 211 11.64 -25.22 -5.88
N ASN A 212 12.70 -26.00 -6.06
CA ASN A 212 13.08 -27.04 -5.10
C ASN A 212 14.59 -27.33 -5.04
N ASN A 213 15.41 -26.47 -5.64
CA ASN A 213 16.85 -26.69 -5.73
C ASN A 213 17.64 -25.40 -5.45
N ASN A 214 18.80 -25.54 -4.80
CA ASN A 214 19.63 -24.42 -4.34
C ASN A 214 21.02 -24.33 -4.98
N GLN A 215 21.26 -25.04 -6.08
CA GLN A 215 22.58 -25.12 -6.68
C GLN A 215 23.10 -23.74 -7.15
N TYR A 216 22.23 -22.86 -7.66
CA TYR A 216 22.67 -21.54 -8.11
C TYR A 216 23.33 -20.73 -6.99
N ALA A 217 22.83 -20.87 -5.75
CA ALA A 217 23.44 -20.21 -4.61
C ALA A 217 24.93 -20.54 -4.46
N THR A 218 25.33 -21.79 -4.70
CA THR A 218 26.72 -22.26 -4.49
C THR A 218 27.57 -22.31 -5.74
N THR A 219 26.99 -22.51 -6.94
CA THR A 219 27.76 -22.63 -8.20
C THR A 219 27.51 -21.53 -9.22
N GLY A 220 26.54 -20.63 -9.02
CA GLY A 220 26.11 -19.64 -10.01
C GLY A 220 25.42 -20.26 -11.23
N THR A 221 25.05 -21.54 -11.17
CA THR A 221 24.41 -22.29 -12.27
C THR A 221 23.34 -23.23 -11.73
N CYS A 222 22.25 -23.38 -12.48
CA CYS A 222 21.21 -24.36 -12.15
C CYS A 222 21.48 -25.72 -12.81
N PRO A 223 20.93 -26.83 -12.27
CA PRO A 223 21.00 -28.13 -12.92
C PRO A 223 20.41 -28.13 -14.33
N ALA A 224 20.70 -29.16 -15.11
CA ALA A 224 20.05 -29.34 -16.41
C ALA A 224 18.51 -29.40 -16.25
N ASN A 225 17.79 -28.71 -17.13
CA ASN A 225 16.32 -28.52 -17.10
C ASN A 225 15.78 -27.64 -15.95
N TYR A 226 16.66 -26.97 -15.21
CA TYR A 226 16.28 -25.96 -14.23
C TYR A 226 16.63 -24.56 -14.75
N VAL A 227 15.86 -23.58 -14.30
CA VAL A 227 16.12 -22.15 -14.49
C VAL A 227 16.34 -21.48 -13.14
N VAL A 228 17.06 -20.35 -13.16
CA VAL A 228 17.24 -19.53 -11.97
C VAL A 228 15.88 -18.96 -11.57
N VAL A 229 15.51 -19.09 -10.31
CA VAL A 229 14.27 -18.49 -9.78
C VAL A 229 14.51 -16.99 -9.61
N PRO A 230 13.75 -16.11 -10.28
CA PRO A 230 13.95 -14.67 -10.22
C PRO A 230 13.30 -14.10 -8.96
N ASN A 231 13.75 -14.54 -7.78
CA ASN A 231 13.16 -14.21 -6.48
C ASN A 231 12.98 -12.69 -6.24
N HIS A 232 13.88 -11.86 -6.77
CA HIS A 232 13.80 -10.39 -6.69
C HIS A 232 12.69 -9.78 -7.54
N ARG A 233 12.23 -10.48 -8.59
CA ARG A 233 11.16 -10.00 -9.49
C ARG A 233 9.76 -10.32 -9.00
N GLY A 234 9.66 -11.05 -7.89
CA GLY A 234 8.39 -11.31 -7.21
C GLY A 234 7.57 -10.08 -6.83
N TYR A 235 8.22 -8.92 -6.76
CA TYR A 235 7.62 -7.64 -6.38
C TYR A 235 7.50 -6.67 -7.55
N ASP A 236 7.65 -7.13 -8.80
CA ASP A 236 7.52 -6.30 -10.02
C ASP A 236 6.24 -5.46 -9.98
N TYR A 237 5.15 -6.02 -9.46
CA TYR A 237 3.84 -5.36 -9.36
C TYR A 237 3.82 -4.19 -8.36
N ILE A 238 4.59 -4.25 -7.26
CA ILE A 238 4.74 -3.14 -6.30
C ILE A 238 5.74 -2.12 -6.85
N ALA A 239 6.88 -2.61 -7.34
CA ALA A 239 7.96 -1.78 -7.86
C ALA A 239 7.53 -0.94 -9.08
N THR A 240 6.72 -1.52 -9.98
CA THR A 240 6.18 -0.81 -11.15
C THR A 240 5.19 0.27 -10.73
N ASP A 241 4.33 0.02 -9.74
CA ASP A 241 3.37 1.03 -9.25
C ASP A 241 4.11 2.22 -8.61
N LEU A 242 5.11 1.94 -7.78
CA LEU A 242 5.95 2.99 -7.19
C LEU A 242 6.78 3.73 -8.25
N ALA A 243 7.37 3.03 -9.22
CA ALA A 243 8.08 3.68 -10.31
C ALA A 243 7.17 4.59 -11.15
N ALA A 244 5.92 4.19 -11.38
CA ALA A 244 4.93 5.03 -12.06
C ALA A 244 4.57 6.31 -11.27
N ARG A 245 4.83 6.32 -9.95
CA ARG A 245 4.61 7.45 -9.03
C ARG A 245 5.85 8.31 -8.81
N GLY A 246 6.91 8.11 -9.59
CA GLY A 246 8.11 8.93 -9.47
C GLY A 246 9.15 8.40 -8.49
N TYR A 247 9.22 7.08 -8.26
CA TYR A 247 10.28 6.47 -7.46
C TYR A 247 11.29 5.75 -8.34
N PHE A 248 12.55 5.76 -7.92
CA PHE A 248 13.52 4.75 -8.34
C PHE A 248 13.39 3.55 -7.42
N VAL A 249 13.21 2.35 -7.97
CA VAL A 249 13.10 1.12 -7.19
C VAL A 249 14.20 0.15 -7.62
N VAL A 250 14.96 -0.37 -6.65
CA VAL A 250 16.00 -1.39 -6.86
C VAL A 250 15.60 -2.64 -6.10
N SER A 251 15.28 -3.73 -6.80
CA SER A 251 14.96 -5.02 -6.18
C SER A 251 16.13 -5.99 -6.28
N ILE A 252 16.76 -6.26 -5.14
CA ILE A 252 18.04 -6.99 -5.05
C ILE A 252 17.80 -8.50 -5.12
N ASN A 253 18.56 -9.16 -5.99
CA ASN A 253 18.67 -10.62 -6.02
C ASN A 253 19.72 -11.09 -5.02
N THR A 254 19.31 -11.96 -4.11
CA THR A 254 20.16 -12.52 -3.03
C THR A 254 20.46 -14.00 -3.24
N ASN A 255 20.24 -14.52 -4.46
CA ASN A 255 20.38 -15.94 -4.76
C ASN A 255 21.82 -16.43 -4.59
N ARG A 256 22.80 -15.73 -5.18
CA ARG A 256 24.21 -16.14 -5.15
C ARG A 256 24.81 -15.94 -3.76
N GLY A 257 25.39 -16.99 -3.21
CA GLY A 257 26.13 -16.97 -1.94
C GLY A 257 25.21 -16.96 -0.73
N ILE A 258 24.33 -15.97 -0.63
CA ILE A 258 23.60 -15.65 0.60
C ILE A 258 22.47 -16.64 0.88
N HIS A 259 21.66 -17.01 -0.12
CA HIS A 259 20.45 -17.81 0.10
C HIS A 259 20.70 -19.20 0.72
N ALA A 260 21.80 -19.87 0.37
CA ALA A 260 22.13 -21.21 0.86
C ALA A 260 23.46 -21.27 1.62
N ALA A 261 23.97 -20.11 2.06
CA ALA A 261 25.15 -20.08 2.91
C ALA A 261 24.88 -20.82 4.22
N SER A 262 25.93 -21.49 4.72
CA SER A 262 25.90 -22.03 6.07
C SER A 262 25.92 -20.87 7.06
N GLY A 263 24.89 -20.78 7.91
CA GLY A 263 24.85 -19.83 9.01
C GLY A 263 25.94 -20.13 10.04
N SER A 264 26.15 -19.16 10.93
CA SER A 264 26.98 -19.33 12.12
C SER A 264 26.09 -19.30 13.38
N PRO A 265 26.57 -19.74 14.55
CA PRO A 265 25.79 -19.62 15.79
C PRO A 265 25.34 -18.19 16.12
N SER A 266 26.01 -17.18 15.56
CA SER A 266 25.72 -15.77 15.82
C SER A 266 24.95 -15.08 14.67
N ASP A 267 24.75 -15.78 13.56
CA ASP A 267 23.93 -15.39 12.41
C ASP A 267 23.48 -16.65 11.65
N GLU A 268 22.53 -17.38 12.23
CA GLU A 268 22.07 -18.68 11.70
C GLU A 268 21.32 -18.51 10.37
N LEU A 269 20.62 -17.39 10.20
CA LEU A 269 19.80 -17.08 9.03
C LEU A 269 20.54 -16.31 7.94
N VAL A 270 21.81 -15.97 8.15
CA VAL A 270 22.67 -15.22 7.21
C VAL A 270 22.07 -13.83 6.90
N ILE A 271 21.58 -13.15 7.94
CA ILE A 271 21.00 -11.81 7.85
C ILE A 271 22.08 -10.75 7.67
N GLY A 272 23.22 -10.90 8.35
CA GLY A 272 24.33 -9.94 8.29
C GLY A 272 24.85 -9.74 6.86
N PRO A 273 25.32 -10.80 6.18
CA PRO A 273 25.74 -10.71 4.78
C PRO A 273 24.61 -10.20 3.86
N ARG A 274 23.36 -10.60 4.10
CA ARG A 274 22.19 -10.13 3.35
C ARG A 274 22.02 -8.61 3.45
N GLY A 275 22.07 -8.04 4.65
CA GLY A 275 21.97 -6.59 4.85
C GLY A 275 23.21 -5.84 4.35
N ARG A 276 24.41 -6.41 4.46
CA ARG A 276 25.62 -5.81 3.88
C ARG A 276 25.60 -5.78 2.34
N LEU A 277 24.98 -6.77 1.70
CA LEU A 277 24.74 -6.72 0.25
C LEU A 277 23.88 -5.51 -0.11
N LEU A 278 22.83 -5.19 0.66
CA LEU A 278 22.03 -3.97 0.47
C LEU A 278 22.91 -2.71 0.52
N LEU A 279 23.73 -2.59 1.57
CA LEU A 279 24.62 -1.43 1.74
C LEU A 279 25.65 -1.33 0.61
N ARG A 280 26.10 -2.47 0.06
CA ARG A 280 26.96 -2.50 -1.13
C ARG A 280 26.24 -1.99 -2.38
N HIS A 281 24.96 -2.33 -2.56
CA HIS A 281 24.15 -1.77 -3.65
C HIS A 281 24.00 -0.25 -3.50
N LEU A 282 23.76 0.27 -2.29
CA LEU A 282 23.70 1.71 -2.03
C LEU A 282 25.02 2.43 -2.33
N GLU A 283 26.17 1.86 -1.91
CA GLU A 283 27.49 2.39 -2.25
C GLU A 283 27.68 2.47 -3.77
N ARG A 284 27.33 1.40 -4.49
CA ARG A 284 27.42 1.36 -5.96
C ARG A 284 26.55 2.41 -6.64
N LEU A 285 25.30 2.56 -6.20
CA LEU A 285 24.37 3.56 -6.70
C LEU A 285 24.90 4.97 -6.44
N SER A 286 25.47 5.24 -5.26
CA SER A 286 26.01 6.57 -4.91
C SER A 286 27.18 6.97 -5.81
N ARG A 287 27.96 5.98 -6.29
CA ARG A 287 29.09 6.21 -7.19
C ARG A 287 28.67 6.44 -8.64
N TRP A 288 27.54 5.86 -9.06
CA TRP A 288 26.94 6.18 -10.36
C TRP A 288 26.28 7.56 -10.33
N ASP A 289 25.64 7.89 -9.21
CA ASP A 289 25.01 9.18 -8.98
C ASP A 289 26.02 10.33 -8.87
N SER A 290 27.14 10.14 -8.19
CA SER A 290 28.19 11.16 -8.08
C SER A 290 29.06 11.33 -9.33
N GLY A 291 28.96 10.39 -10.27
CA GLY A 291 29.86 10.29 -11.43
C GLY A 291 31.24 9.73 -11.11
N ALA A 292 31.49 9.23 -9.89
CA ALA A 292 32.74 8.54 -9.56
C ALA A 292 32.96 7.31 -10.45
N GLU A 293 31.88 6.62 -10.83
CA GLU A 293 31.88 5.59 -11.87
C GLU A 293 30.71 5.74 -12.83
N THR A 294 30.91 5.30 -14.07
CA THR A 294 29.88 5.39 -15.10
C THR A 294 28.71 4.47 -14.81
N THR A 295 27.49 4.98 -14.97
CA THR A 295 26.27 4.19 -14.94
C THR A 295 26.33 3.04 -15.98
N PRO A 296 25.97 1.80 -15.63
CA PRO A 296 25.94 0.69 -16.57
C PRO A 296 24.99 0.95 -17.74
N THR A 297 25.46 0.68 -18.96
CA THR A 297 24.69 0.96 -20.19
C THR A 297 23.38 0.19 -20.27
N GLU A 298 23.30 -0.97 -19.62
CA GLU A 298 22.12 -1.84 -19.52
C GLU A 298 20.95 -1.17 -18.81
N LEU A 299 21.20 -0.16 -17.97
CA LEU A 299 20.15 0.64 -17.33
C LEU A 299 19.44 1.59 -18.29
N GLY A 300 20.03 1.83 -19.47
CA GLY A 300 19.45 2.68 -20.51
C GLY A 300 19.20 4.13 -20.05
N VAL A 301 19.91 4.57 -19.01
CA VAL A 301 19.82 5.90 -18.40
C VAL A 301 21.16 6.24 -17.75
N ASP A 302 21.47 7.52 -17.66
CA ASP A 302 22.58 8.02 -16.84
C ASP A 302 22.03 8.48 -15.48
N LEU A 303 22.60 7.95 -14.40
CA LEU A 303 22.18 8.24 -13.03
C LEU A 303 22.92 9.40 -12.39
N HIS A 304 23.87 10.04 -13.08
CA HIS A 304 24.57 11.20 -12.56
C HIS A 304 23.60 12.29 -12.07
N ASP A 305 23.66 12.60 -10.77
CA ASP A 305 22.83 13.58 -10.06
C ASP A 305 21.31 13.31 -10.21
N ARG A 306 20.89 12.06 -10.05
CA ARG A 306 19.51 11.60 -10.25
C ARG A 306 18.88 10.93 -9.02
N ILE A 307 19.65 10.55 -8.02
CA ILE A 307 19.16 9.80 -6.86
C ILE A 307 19.09 10.71 -5.65
N ASP A 308 17.92 10.80 -5.04
CA ASP A 308 17.74 11.48 -3.76
C ASP A 308 18.04 10.51 -2.61
N PHE A 309 19.28 10.55 -2.11
CA PHE A 309 19.72 9.76 -0.96
C PHE A 309 19.18 10.27 0.38
N ASP A 310 18.53 11.44 0.42
CA ASP A 310 17.83 11.92 1.61
C ASP A 310 16.40 11.37 1.72
N GLN A 311 15.92 10.69 0.68
CA GLN A 311 14.59 10.09 0.59
C GLN A 311 14.68 8.60 0.23
N VAL A 312 15.27 7.79 1.15
CA VAL A 312 15.40 6.34 0.96
C VAL A 312 14.35 5.56 1.74
N GLY A 313 13.67 4.63 1.06
CA GLY A 313 12.78 3.64 1.68
C GLY A 313 13.32 2.22 1.50
N LEU A 314 13.11 1.35 2.49
CA LEU A 314 13.52 -0.05 2.42
C LEU A 314 12.31 -0.97 2.49
N MET A 315 12.31 -2.04 1.68
CA MET A 315 11.34 -3.12 1.78
C MET A 315 12.05 -4.46 1.94
N GLY A 316 11.56 -5.33 2.83
CA GLY A 316 12.09 -6.69 2.96
C GLY A 316 11.03 -7.73 3.28
N HIS A 317 11.18 -8.94 2.74
CA HIS A 317 10.28 -10.07 3.00
C HIS A 317 11.03 -11.20 3.73
N SER A 318 10.47 -11.79 4.78
CA SER A 318 11.04 -12.94 5.50
C SER A 318 12.42 -12.59 6.06
N ARG A 319 13.45 -13.40 5.79
CA ARG A 319 14.85 -13.04 6.10
C ARG A 319 15.29 -11.70 5.51
N GLY A 320 14.70 -11.28 4.39
CA GLY A 320 14.93 -9.98 3.77
C GLY A 320 14.42 -8.83 4.64
N GLY A 321 13.33 -9.01 5.40
CA GLY A 321 12.80 -8.00 6.31
C GLY A 321 13.73 -7.75 7.51
N GLU A 322 14.25 -8.81 8.13
CA GLU A 322 15.28 -8.65 9.16
C GLU A 322 16.57 -8.04 8.60
N ALA A 323 16.91 -8.34 7.34
CA ALA A 323 18.12 -7.82 6.70
C ALA A 323 18.05 -6.33 6.34
N VAL A 324 16.88 -5.79 5.98
CA VAL A 324 16.75 -4.33 5.81
C VAL A 324 16.89 -3.60 7.15
N ARG A 325 16.36 -4.16 8.25
CA ARG A 325 16.65 -3.67 9.61
C ARG A 325 18.12 -3.79 9.96
N PHE A 326 18.79 -4.89 9.59
CA PHE A 326 20.22 -5.04 9.80
C PHE A 326 20.99 -3.94 9.07
N ALA A 327 20.71 -3.71 7.78
CA ALA A 327 21.37 -2.67 6.99
C ALA A 327 21.18 -1.28 7.62
N TYR A 328 19.95 -0.97 8.07
CA TYR A 328 19.62 0.26 8.78
C TYR A 328 20.49 0.45 10.05
N ASN A 329 20.55 -0.57 10.90
CA ASN A 329 21.32 -0.52 12.15
C ASN A 329 22.84 -0.49 11.87
N GLU A 330 23.32 -1.30 10.94
CA GLU A 330 24.74 -1.36 10.58
C GLU A 330 25.22 -0.04 9.97
N TYR A 331 24.40 0.66 9.18
CA TYR A 331 24.73 1.98 8.65
C TYR A 331 24.85 3.04 9.76
N ARG A 332 23.92 3.03 10.74
CA ARG A 332 23.89 3.99 11.86
C ARG A 332 24.87 3.67 12.99
N ARG A 333 25.39 2.44 13.05
CA ARG A 333 26.25 1.99 14.14
C ARG A 333 27.56 2.76 14.19
N SER A 334 27.94 3.20 15.40
CA SER A 334 29.24 3.83 15.63
C SER A 334 30.41 2.92 15.19
N GLY A 335 31.34 3.49 14.42
CA GLY A 335 32.48 2.77 13.84
C GLY A 335 32.14 1.94 12.60
N SER A 336 30.92 2.03 12.08
CA SER A 336 30.57 1.45 10.78
C SER A 336 31.36 2.12 9.64
N PRO A 337 31.90 1.35 8.69
CA PRO A 337 32.59 1.93 7.53
C PRO A 337 31.62 2.49 6.47
N TRP A 338 30.35 2.05 6.50
CA TRP A 338 29.41 2.31 5.41
C TRP A 338 29.08 3.79 5.18
N PRO A 339 28.88 4.64 6.20
CA PRO A 339 28.69 6.07 5.99
C PRO A 339 29.84 6.78 5.26
N ALA A 340 31.06 6.24 5.33
CA ALA A 340 32.22 6.81 4.63
C ALA A 340 32.43 6.21 3.23
N LEU A 341 31.84 5.04 2.95
CA LEU A 341 31.93 4.36 1.66
C LEU A 341 30.85 4.79 0.69
N ILE A 342 29.67 5.16 1.18
CA ILE A 342 28.58 5.68 0.36
C ILE A 342 28.81 7.18 0.20
N GLU A 343 29.01 7.65 -1.04
CA GLU A 343 29.46 9.01 -1.32
C GLU A 343 28.43 10.08 -0.92
N SER A 344 27.15 9.73 -1.05
CA SER A 344 26.01 10.54 -0.62
C SER A 344 25.43 9.95 0.68
N PRO A 345 25.41 10.70 1.80
CA PRO A 345 24.82 10.22 3.04
C PRO A 345 23.36 9.78 2.84
N VAL A 346 23.03 8.61 3.37
CA VAL A 346 21.70 8.00 3.23
C VAL A 346 20.80 8.36 4.41
N SER A 347 19.67 8.99 4.14
CA SER A 347 18.57 9.17 5.10
C SER A 347 17.44 8.18 4.79
N ILE A 348 17.29 7.16 5.64
CA ILE A 348 16.23 6.16 5.51
C ILE A 348 14.97 6.68 6.22
N ARG A 349 13.91 6.91 5.45
CA ARG A 349 12.66 7.56 5.89
C ARG A 349 11.54 6.57 6.23
N GLY A 350 11.60 5.36 5.68
CA GLY A 350 10.60 4.32 5.93
C GLY A 350 11.15 2.91 5.71
N ILE A 351 10.71 1.98 6.55
CA ILE A 351 10.99 0.54 6.39
C ILE A 351 9.66 -0.22 6.38
N PHE A 352 9.44 -1.00 5.31
CA PHE A 352 8.26 -1.84 5.13
C PHE A 352 8.63 -3.32 5.10
N GLU A 353 8.06 -4.13 5.97
CA GLU A 353 8.39 -5.55 6.07
C GLU A 353 7.19 -6.45 5.75
N ILE A 354 7.46 -7.62 5.17
CA ILE A 354 6.46 -8.69 4.95
C ILE A 354 6.95 -9.94 5.67
N GLY A 355 6.14 -10.48 6.58
CA GLY A 355 6.42 -11.70 7.36
C GLY A 355 7.89 -11.86 7.78
N PRO A 356 8.54 -10.87 8.41
CA PRO A 356 9.98 -10.87 8.59
C PRO A 356 10.42 -11.82 9.72
N THR A 357 11.67 -12.29 9.66
CA THR A 357 12.29 -12.99 10.79
C THR A 357 12.70 -12.01 11.90
N ASP A 358 12.99 -12.53 13.09
CA ASP A 358 13.54 -11.75 14.20
C ASP A 358 14.38 -12.63 15.14
N GLN A 359 15.41 -13.29 14.59
CA GLN A 359 16.28 -14.16 15.40
C GLN A 359 17.35 -13.36 16.17
N GLY A 360 17.59 -12.12 15.73
CA GLY A 360 18.68 -11.28 16.22
C GLY A 360 20.02 -11.66 15.60
N GLN A 361 21.00 -10.77 15.78
CA GLN A 361 22.32 -10.84 15.17
C GLN A 361 23.39 -10.60 16.24
N ASN A 362 24.24 -11.60 16.51
CA ASN A 362 25.20 -11.56 17.62
C ASN A 362 24.57 -11.22 18.98
N GLY A 363 23.36 -11.71 19.25
CA GLY A 363 22.59 -11.38 20.47
C GLY A 363 21.98 -9.98 20.48
N GLN A 364 22.15 -9.18 19.42
CA GLN A 364 21.48 -7.90 19.26
C GLN A 364 20.14 -8.07 18.55
N ARG A 365 19.12 -7.41 19.07
CA ARG A 365 17.82 -7.30 18.42
C ARG A 365 17.82 -6.07 17.51
N LEU A 366 17.27 -6.22 16.31
CA LEU A 366 17.28 -5.18 15.29
C LEU A 366 15.94 -4.44 15.30
N ASN A 367 15.99 -3.11 15.38
CA ASN A 367 14.81 -2.24 15.41
C ASN A 367 14.86 -1.24 14.24
N ALA A 368 13.75 -0.53 14.04
CA ALA A 368 13.59 0.56 13.10
C ALA A 368 13.27 1.87 13.85
N ASP A 369 14.01 2.13 14.93
CA ASP A 369 13.88 3.38 15.69
C ASP A 369 14.27 4.58 14.82
N GLN A 370 13.65 5.75 15.01
CA GLN A 370 13.90 6.99 14.27
C GLN A 370 13.59 6.90 12.76
N THR A 371 12.69 5.99 12.36
CA THR A 371 12.10 5.94 11.01
C THR A 371 10.66 5.46 11.10
N ALA A 372 9.81 5.83 10.13
CA ALA A 372 8.49 5.22 10.02
C ALA A 372 8.65 3.71 9.72
N TRP A 373 7.76 2.87 10.26
CA TRP A 373 7.84 1.43 10.08
C TRP A 373 6.46 0.76 10.00
N ASN A 374 6.30 -0.15 9.05
CA ASN A 374 5.15 -1.05 8.96
C ASN A 374 5.58 -2.48 8.67
N VAL A 375 4.85 -3.45 9.23
CA VAL A 375 4.99 -4.87 8.90
C VAL A 375 3.66 -5.52 8.53
N ILE A 376 3.66 -6.35 7.50
CA ILE A 376 2.60 -7.33 7.24
C ILE A 376 2.92 -8.63 7.97
N LEU A 377 1.95 -9.11 8.74
CA LEU A 377 1.93 -10.40 9.42
C LEU A 377 0.87 -11.28 8.71
N PRO A 378 1.27 -12.28 7.91
CA PRO A 378 0.33 -13.17 7.23
C PRO A 378 -0.29 -14.16 8.22
N ALA A 379 -1.61 -14.16 8.39
CA ALA A 379 -2.28 -15.01 9.39
C ALA A 379 -2.19 -16.52 9.09
N CYS A 380 -1.85 -16.88 7.85
CA CYS A 380 -1.66 -18.25 7.39
C CYS A 380 -0.19 -18.62 7.12
N ASP A 381 0.74 -17.85 7.68
CA ASP A 381 2.17 -18.09 7.56
C ASP A 381 2.58 -19.41 8.24
N TRP A 382 3.05 -20.38 7.45
CA TRP A 382 3.60 -21.66 7.92
C TRP A 382 5.12 -21.67 7.99
N ASP A 383 5.80 -20.77 7.27
CA ASP A 383 7.26 -20.64 7.32
C ASP A 383 7.70 -20.04 8.66
N LEU A 384 6.94 -19.06 9.17
CA LEU A 384 7.15 -18.34 10.42
C LEU A 384 5.85 -18.29 11.24
N SER A 385 5.33 -19.46 11.58
CA SER A 385 4.06 -19.64 12.30
C SER A 385 3.92 -18.92 13.65
N ASP A 386 5.01 -18.50 14.30
CA ASP A 386 4.99 -17.70 15.53
C ASP A 386 5.03 -16.18 15.28
N LEU A 387 4.96 -15.77 14.01
CA LEU A 387 4.95 -14.37 13.54
C LEU A 387 6.03 -13.49 14.21
N PRO A 388 7.32 -13.88 14.14
CA PRO A 388 8.39 -13.21 14.86
C PRO A 388 8.57 -11.74 14.44
N GLY A 389 8.04 -11.35 13.28
CA GLY A 389 7.95 -9.96 12.83
C GLY A 389 7.10 -9.04 13.69
N LEU A 390 6.32 -9.56 14.64
CA LEU A 390 5.61 -8.76 15.64
C LEU A 390 6.53 -8.24 16.75
N ARG A 391 7.61 -8.97 17.08
CA ARG A 391 8.51 -8.63 18.20
C ARG A 391 9.18 -7.26 18.07
N PRO A 392 9.62 -6.80 16.88
CA PRO A 392 10.12 -5.44 16.71
C PRO A 392 9.09 -4.38 17.07
N PHE A 393 7.80 -4.59 16.75
CA PHE A 393 6.73 -3.67 17.14
C PHE A 393 6.65 -3.56 18.67
N ASP A 394 6.61 -4.71 19.36
CA ASP A 394 6.56 -4.74 20.83
C ASP A 394 7.76 -4.01 21.47
N ARG A 395 8.98 -4.23 20.94
CA ARG A 395 10.20 -3.55 21.43
C ARG A 395 10.15 -2.04 21.19
N MET A 396 9.77 -1.62 19.98
CA MET A 396 9.85 -0.22 19.56
C MET A 396 8.86 0.67 20.30
N MET A 397 7.75 0.14 20.81
CA MET A 397 6.83 0.92 21.66
C MET A 397 7.44 1.40 22.97
N SER A 398 8.54 0.78 23.43
CA SER A 398 9.25 1.19 24.64
C SER A 398 10.45 2.10 24.36
N ILE A 399 10.68 2.47 23.10
CA ILE A 399 11.82 3.30 22.68
C ILE A 399 11.32 4.73 22.47
N PRO A 400 11.71 5.69 23.31
CA PRO A 400 11.42 7.10 23.06
C PRO A 400 12.16 7.57 21.81
N GLU A 401 11.45 8.25 20.93
CA GLU A 401 11.99 8.83 19.71
C GLU A 401 11.88 10.36 19.78
N PRO A 402 12.84 11.11 19.20
CA PRO A 402 12.77 12.57 19.19
C PRO A 402 11.63 13.10 18.30
N GLU A 403 11.14 12.29 17.36
CA GLU A 403 10.09 12.63 16.42
C GLU A 403 9.01 11.53 16.44
N PRO A 404 7.72 11.86 16.22
CA PRO A 404 6.60 10.91 16.24
C PRO A 404 6.53 10.09 14.93
N LEU A 405 7.51 9.21 14.75
CA LEU A 405 7.59 8.32 13.58
C LEU A 405 6.86 7.01 13.88
N PHE A 406 5.68 6.85 13.29
CA PHE A 406 4.80 5.74 13.65
C PHE A 406 5.41 4.36 13.40
N LYS A 407 5.00 3.41 14.25
CA LYS A 407 5.21 1.97 14.09
C LYS A 407 3.84 1.33 13.92
N SER A 408 3.70 0.39 13.00
CA SER A 408 2.40 -0.27 12.77
C SER A 408 2.57 -1.69 12.26
N PHE A 409 1.52 -2.49 12.40
CA PHE A 409 1.45 -3.80 11.75
C PHE A 409 0.07 -4.06 11.16
N TYR A 410 0.04 -4.85 10.08
CA TYR A 410 -1.16 -5.43 9.48
C TYR A 410 -1.16 -6.92 9.71
N HIS A 411 -2.13 -7.41 10.45
CA HIS A 411 -2.39 -8.83 10.52
C HIS A 411 -3.44 -9.19 9.47
N VAL A 412 -2.97 -9.79 8.36
CA VAL A 412 -3.79 -10.04 7.18
C VAL A 412 -4.33 -11.47 7.23
N TRP A 413 -5.64 -11.58 7.43
CA TRP A 413 -6.35 -12.86 7.46
C TRP A 413 -6.34 -13.50 6.08
N GLY A 414 -6.15 -14.82 6.03
CA GLY A 414 -6.20 -15.59 4.79
C GLY A 414 -4.93 -15.52 3.95
N ALA A 415 -3.93 -14.75 4.36
CA ALA A 415 -2.66 -14.62 3.65
C ALA A 415 -1.61 -15.61 4.16
N ASN A 416 -0.94 -16.32 3.25
CA ASN A 416 0.18 -17.19 3.56
C ASN A 416 1.54 -16.46 3.50
N HIS A 417 2.65 -17.14 3.77
CA HIS A 417 3.98 -16.51 3.67
C HIS A 417 4.33 -16.14 2.22
N ASN A 418 4.11 -17.09 1.29
CA ASN A 418 4.78 -17.05 0.00
C ASN A 418 4.19 -16.05 -1.00
N TYR A 419 2.87 -15.95 -1.08
CA TYR A 419 2.18 -15.38 -2.23
C TYR A 419 2.26 -13.86 -2.37
N TYR A 420 2.90 -13.17 -1.43
CA TYR A 420 3.36 -11.79 -1.62
C TYR A 420 4.46 -11.68 -2.68
N ASN A 421 5.19 -12.75 -2.95
CA ASN A 421 6.15 -12.84 -4.04
C ASN A 421 5.52 -13.59 -5.22
N SER A 422 5.31 -12.94 -6.38
CA SER A 422 4.67 -13.57 -7.53
C SER A 422 5.45 -14.72 -8.16
N GLU A 423 6.73 -14.85 -7.83
CA GLU A 423 7.60 -15.92 -8.29
C GLU A 423 7.62 -17.12 -7.33
N TRP A 424 7.03 -16.99 -6.13
CA TRP A 424 6.86 -18.07 -5.15
C TRP A 424 5.46 -18.63 -5.29
N GLN A 425 5.33 -19.60 -6.19
CA GLN A 425 4.05 -19.95 -6.79
C GLN A 425 3.34 -21.10 -6.09
N LEU A 426 4.00 -21.71 -5.11
CA LEU A 426 3.42 -22.74 -4.25
C LEU A 426 3.20 -22.17 -2.85
N ALA A 427 2.05 -22.45 -2.27
CA ALA A 427 1.75 -22.08 -0.90
C ALA A 427 2.75 -22.76 0.04
N ASP A 428 3.16 -22.03 1.07
CA ASP A 428 3.90 -22.59 2.19
C ASP A 428 3.05 -23.64 2.92
N GLY A 429 3.72 -24.65 3.46
CA GLY A 429 3.09 -25.79 4.10
C GLY A 429 4.00 -26.41 5.14
N ASN A 430 3.40 -27.14 6.09
CA ASN A 430 4.18 -27.90 7.08
C ASN A 430 4.67 -29.24 6.47
N THR A 431 5.40 -30.03 7.25
CA THR A 431 5.96 -31.33 6.86
C THR A 431 4.93 -32.37 6.39
N GLY A 432 3.63 -32.11 6.51
CA GLY A 432 2.53 -32.93 6.01
C GLY A 432 1.92 -32.51 4.67
N GLY A 433 2.32 -31.37 4.08
CA GLY A 433 1.84 -30.87 2.79
C GLY A 433 1.20 -29.48 2.84
N ILE A 434 0.64 -29.05 1.70
CA ILE A 434 -0.08 -27.78 1.55
C ILE A 434 -1.22 -27.75 2.56
N THR A 435 -1.13 -26.83 3.53
CA THR A 435 -2.14 -26.65 4.57
C THR A 435 -2.70 -25.24 4.44
N GLY A 436 -4.01 -25.15 4.32
CA GLY A 436 -4.73 -23.89 4.25
C GLY A 436 -4.68 -23.08 5.55
N CYS A 437 -5.66 -22.21 5.73
CA CYS A 437 -5.79 -21.39 6.92
C CYS A 437 -6.52 -22.15 8.05
N ILE A 438 -6.23 -21.82 9.31
CA ILE A 438 -6.88 -22.43 10.48
C ILE A 438 -7.82 -21.40 11.09
N ASP A 439 -9.10 -21.77 11.23
CA ASP A 439 -10.17 -20.93 11.81
C ASP A 439 -10.48 -19.64 11.04
N HIS A 440 -10.11 -19.59 9.74
CA HIS A 440 -10.49 -18.50 8.84
C HIS A 440 -10.41 -18.81 7.35
N GLU A 441 -11.04 -17.94 6.57
CA GLU A 441 -11.07 -17.98 5.10
C GLU A 441 -9.72 -17.60 4.49
N GLU A 442 -9.35 -18.34 3.45
CA GLU A 442 -8.12 -18.14 2.68
C GLU A 442 -8.30 -17.05 1.61
N LEU A 443 -7.27 -16.25 1.39
CA LEU A 443 -7.17 -15.36 0.22
C LEU A 443 -6.60 -16.09 -1.01
N PHE A 444 -6.39 -17.40 -0.91
CA PHE A 444 -5.78 -18.23 -1.94
C PHE A 444 -6.46 -19.59 -1.99
N ASP A 445 -6.41 -20.25 -3.15
CA ASP A 445 -6.72 -21.69 -3.21
C ASP A 445 -5.41 -22.44 -2.92
N PRO A 446 -5.35 -23.26 -1.85
CA PRO A 446 -4.15 -24.02 -1.52
C PRO A 446 -3.67 -24.96 -2.64
N LEU A 447 -4.55 -25.34 -3.57
CA LEU A 447 -4.21 -26.22 -4.69
C LEU A 447 -3.79 -25.46 -5.96
N GLU A 448 -3.96 -24.14 -5.99
CA GLU A 448 -3.62 -23.28 -7.13
C GLU A 448 -2.33 -22.50 -6.90
N TYR A 449 -1.81 -21.93 -7.98
CA TYR A 449 -0.54 -21.20 -7.97
C TYR A 449 -0.72 -19.70 -7.71
N GLY A 450 -0.12 -19.22 -6.62
CA GLY A 450 -0.12 -17.81 -6.23
C GLY A 450 -1.48 -17.29 -5.74
N SER A 451 -1.51 -16.02 -5.32
CA SER A 451 -2.76 -15.32 -4.99
C SER A 451 -2.72 -13.85 -5.39
N PRO A 452 -3.48 -13.44 -6.42
CA PRO A 452 -3.67 -12.03 -6.75
C PRO A 452 -4.28 -11.23 -5.59
N ALA A 453 -5.23 -11.81 -4.84
CA ALA A 453 -5.90 -11.13 -3.73
C ALA A 453 -4.92 -10.82 -2.59
N GLN A 454 -4.05 -11.78 -2.22
CA GLN A 454 -3.00 -11.55 -1.23
C GLN A 454 -1.97 -10.54 -1.72
N ARG A 455 -1.55 -10.60 -3.00
CA ARG A 455 -0.64 -9.60 -3.55
C ARG A 455 -1.21 -8.19 -3.47
N GLU A 456 -2.52 -8.04 -3.66
CA GLU A 456 -3.18 -6.75 -3.57
C GLU A 456 -3.14 -6.16 -2.15
N THR A 457 -3.25 -6.98 -1.10
CA THR A 457 -3.08 -6.50 0.28
C THR A 457 -1.67 -5.96 0.50
N GLY A 458 -0.66 -6.66 -0.02
CA GLY A 458 0.74 -6.24 0.00
C GLY A 458 1.00 -4.97 -0.83
N ARG A 459 0.41 -4.88 -2.02
CA ARG A 459 0.53 -3.70 -2.90
C ARG A 459 -0.07 -2.46 -2.23
N LEU A 460 -1.31 -2.56 -1.75
CA LEU A 460 -2.02 -1.44 -1.15
C LEU A 460 -1.24 -0.89 0.06
N ALA A 461 -0.79 -1.77 0.95
CA ALA A 461 -0.02 -1.38 2.12
C ALA A 461 1.36 -0.80 1.74
N ALA A 462 2.16 -1.48 0.93
CA ALA A 462 3.50 -1.02 0.58
C ALA A 462 3.48 0.31 -0.20
N VAL A 463 2.60 0.43 -1.19
CA VAL A 463 2.48 1.65 -2.00
C VAL A 463 2.06 2.82 -1.13
N SER A 464 1.01 2.64 -0.31
CA SER A 464 0.53 3.71 0.58
C SER A 464 1.59 4.13 1.60
N PHE A 465 2.32 3.16 2.16
CA PHE A 465 3.40 3.41 3.12
C PHE A 465 4.51 4.28 2.50
N PHE A 466 5.03 3.90 1.35
CA PHE A 466 6.12 4.65 0.72
C PHE A 466 5.64 6.01 0.22
N THR A 467 4.46 6.11 -0.39
CA THR A 467 3.91 7.40 -0.81
C THR A 467 3.67 8.37 0.34
N ALA A 468 3.41 7.85 1.55
CA ALA A 468 3.17 8.68 2.72
C ALA A 468 4.44 9.13 3.44
N ASN A 469 5.55 8.39 3.31
CA ASN A 469 6.71 8.57 4.17
C ASN A 469 8.02 8.86 3.44
N VAL A 470 8.10 8.64 2.12
CA VAL A 470 9.34 8.77 1.34
C VAL A 470 9.14 9.72 0.17
N GLY A 471 10.07 10.65 -0.04
CA GLY A 471 10.02 11.65 -1.10
C GLY A 471 9.61 13.04 -0.60
N GLU A 472 10.02 14.07 -1.34
CA GLU A 472 9.64 15.46 -1.04
C GLU A 472 8.15 15.72 -1.31
N ASP A 473 7.59 15.11 -2.35
CA ASP A 473 6.18 15.22 -2.75
C ASP A 473 5.27 14.20 -2.00
N ARG A 474 5.69 13.71 -0.83
CA ARG A 474 4.98 12.66 -0.11
C ARG A 474 3.59 13.11 0.36
N ASP A 475 2.66 12.17 0.34
CA ASP A 475 1.27 12.34 0.75
C ASP A 475 1.08 11.83 2.19
N GLU A 476 1.48 12.64 3.18
CA GLU A 476 1.45 12.24 4.60
C GLU A 476 0.05 11.78 5.06
N ALA A 477 -1.02 12.28 4.42
CA ALA A 477 -2.40 11.88 4.70
C ALA A 477 -2.67 10.39 4.41
N ALA A 478 -1.90 9.74 3.53
CA ALA A 478 -2.02 8.30 3.27
C ALA A 478 -1.60 7.44 4.49
N ASN A 479 -0.94 8.02 5.50
CA ASN A 479 -0.68 7.33 6.77
C ASN A 479 -1.96 6.95 7.54
N ALA A 480 -3.09 7.58 7.23
CA ALA A 480 -4.40 7.21 7.79
C ALA A 480 -4.77 5.73 7.56
N LEU A 481 -4.25 5.11 6.50
CA LEU A 481 -4.46 3.68 6.22
C LEU A 481 -3.89 2.80 7.35
N PHE A 482 -2.80 3.22 8.00
CA PHE A 482 -2.14 2.43 9.05
C PHE A 482 -2.70 2.67 10.44
N ASP A 483 -3.35 3.82 10.64
CA ASP A 483 -3.87 4.27 11.92
C ASP A 483 -5.30 3.74 12.19
N PRO A 484 -5.50 2.90 13.23
CA PRO A 484 -6.80 2.36 13.64
C PRO A 484 -7.84 3.42 14.01
N ALA A 485 -7.43 4.67 14.29
CA ALA A 485 -8.37 5.75 14.55
C ALA A 485 -9.22 6.12 13.32
N PHE A 486 -8.80 5.71 12.12
CA PHE A 486 -9.56 5.90 10.89
C PHE A 486 -10.12 4.57 10.37
N PRO A 487 -11.30 4.56 9.71
CA PRO A 487 -11.87 3.35 9.17
C PRO A 487 -10.95 2.73 8.10
N PHE A 488 -10.82 1.42 8.12
CA PHE A 488 -10.14 0.73 7.03
C PHE A 488 -11.03 0.73 5.77
N PRO A 489 -10.47 0.86 4.55
CA PRO A 489 -11.26 0.84 3.32
C PRO A 489 -12.09 -0.45 3.22
N ASN A 490 -13.28 -0.36 2.60
CA ASN A 490 -14.12 -1.52 2.38
C ASN A 490 -13.49 -2.45 1.33
N VAL A 491 -12.77 -3.46 1.80
CA VAL A 491 -12.05 -4.46 1.00
C VAL A 491 -12.59 -5.87 1.30
N PRO A 492 -12.48 -6.82 0.37
CA PRO A 492 -13.03 -8.17 0.55
C PRO A 492 -12.18 -9.08 1.44
N TYR A 493 -11.34 -8.50 2.31
CA TYR A 493 -10.43 -9.23 3.18
C TYR A 493 -10.34 -8.56 4.55
N ARG A 494 -9.98 -9.33 5.58
CA ARG A 494 -9.93 -8.86 6.97
C ARG A 494 -8.49 -8.49 7.35
N VAL A 495 -8.32 -7.29 7.91
CA VAL A 495 -7.05 -6.81 8.46
C VAL A 495 -7.28 -6.31 9.87
N ARG A 496 -6.51 -6.83 10.83
CA ARG A 496 -6.37 -6.20 12.14
C ARG A 496 -5.12 -5.32 12.12
N ARG A 497 -5.19 -4.15 12.75
CA ARG A 497 -4.09 -3.16 12.75
C ARG A 497 -3.57 -2.93 14.15
N GLY A 498 -2.25 -2.95 14.29
CA GLY A 498 -1.56 -2.38 15.44
C GLY A 498 -0.90 -1.08 15.05
N TYR A 499 -0.85 -0.16 16.01
CA TYR A 499 -0.33 1.18 15.78
C TYR A 499 0.27 1.75 17.06
N HIS A 500 1.37 2.47 16.89
CA HIS A 500 2.02 3.30 17.88
C HIS A 500 2.51 4.56 17.18
N THR A 501 2.19 5.73 17.71
CA THR A 501 2.53 7.02 17.10
C THR A 501 4.03 7.27 16.97
N GLY A 502 4.86 6.57 17.77
CA GLY A 502 6.25 6.93 17.98
C GLY A 502 6.36 8.15 18.91
N GLY A 503 7.55 8.75 18.93
CA GLY A 503 7.84 9.95 19.71
C GLY A 503 8.23 9.66 21.16
N ASP A 504 8.32 10.71 21.97
CA ASP A 504 8.58 10.61 23.40
C ASP A 504 7.27 10.74 24.21
N SER A 505 7.38 10.97 25.52
CA SER A 505 6.21 11.13 26.38
C SER A 505 5.30 12.29 25.98
N THR A 506 5.76 13.25 25.17
CA THR A 506 4.94 14.37 24.68
C THR A 506 3.93 13.93 23.62
N ASP A 507 4.22 12.86 22.88
CA ASP A 507 3.34 12.30 21.84
C ASP A 507 2.68 10.99 22.26
N SER A 508 3.36 10.18 23.08
CA SER A 508 2.87 8.89 23.57
C SER A 508 3.26 8.66 25.05
N LEU A 509 2.38 9.05 25.96
CA LEU A 509 2.56 8.89 27.39
C LEU A 509 2.31 7.45 27.84
N LEU A 510 3.27 6.86 28.57
CA LEU A 510 3.09 5.58 29.27
C LEU A 510 2.00 5.67 30.34
N LEU A 511 1.01 4.78 30.30
CA LEU A 511 0.06 4.60 31.40
C LEU A 511 0.18 3.21 32.03
N GLU A 512 0.32 2.15 31.23
CA GLU A 512 0.52 0.78 31.76
C GLU A 512 1.17 -0.15 30.73
N ASP A 513 2.18 -0.91 31.15
CA ASP A 513 2.82 -1.98 30.39
C ASP A 513 2.77 -3.36 31.08
N PHE A 514 2.17 -3.46 32.27
CA PHE A 514 2.04 -4.71 33.04
C PHE A 514 3.37 -5.42 33.39
N ILE A 515 4.49 -4.72 33.30
CA ILE A 515 5.83 -5.26 33.61
C ILE A 515 6.09 -5.52 35.09
N SER A 516 5.26 -4.95 35.97
CA SER A 516 5.32 -5.16 37.42
C SER A 516 4.62 -6.47 37.82
N PRO A 517 4.90 -7.03 39.02
CA PRO A 517 4.25 -8.26 39.47
C PRO A 517 2.71 -8.17 39.43
N THR A 518 2.04 -9.30 39.16
CA THR A 518 0.57 -9.41 39.11
C THR A 518 -0.11 -8.63 40.24
N GLY A 519 -1.05 -7.78 39.88
CA GLY A 519 -1.79 -6.92 40.80
C GLY A 519 -1.10 -5.60 41.14
N THR A 520 0.02 -5.27 40.49
CA THR A 520 0.73 -3.99 40.63
C THR A 520 0.91 -3.33 39.26
N SER A 521 0.58 -2.05 39.14
CA SER A 521 0.76 -1.28 37.89
C SER A 521 2.23 -0.94 37.62
N SER A 522 2.49 -0.42 36.42
CA SER A 522 3.80 0.16 36.04
C SER A 522 4.28 1.29 36.96
N TYR A 523 3.38 1.89 37.74
CA TYR A 523 3.68 2.96 38.71
C TYR A 523 3.76 2.47 40.17
N GLY A 524 3.79 1.16 40.39
CA GLY A 524 3.95 0.56 41.73
C GLY A 524 2.70 0.67 42.61
N LEU A 525 1.53 0.93 42.01
CA LEU A 525 0.25 1.00 42.73
C LEU A 525 -0.54 -0.30 42.55
N PRO A 526 -1.35 -0.70 43.55
CA PRO A 526 -2.17 -1.89 43.42
C PRO A 526 -3.21 -1.72 42.32
N ASN A 527 -3.35 -2.71 41.46
CA ASN A 527 -4.53 -2.83 40.60
C ASN A 527 -5.76 -3.17 41.47
N THR A 528 -6.95 -2.92 40.96
CA THR A 528 -8.20 -3.19 41.67
C THR A 528 -9.10 -4.06 40.83
N THR A 529 -9.68 -5.10 41.43
CA THR A 529 -10.69 -5.94 40.79
C THR A 529 -12.01 -5.89 41.56
N GLY A 530 -13.11 -6.14 40.87
CA GLY A 530 -14.44 -6.34 41.46
C GLY A 530 -15.14 -7.51 40.79
N GLY A 531 -16.15 -8.08 41.47
CA GLY A 531 -16.88 -9.26 40.98
C GLY A 531 -16.01 -10.53 40.98
N THR A 532 -16.32 -11.44 40.06
CA THR A 532 -15.54 -12.69 39.86
C THR A 532 -14.71 -12.53 38.60
N ILE A 533 -13.39 -12.39 38.78
CA ILE A 533 -12.39 -12.17 37.73
C ILE A 533 -11.01 -12.59 38.25
N SER A 534 -10.21 -13.20 37.38
CA SER A 534 -8.79 -13.48 37.60
C SER A 534 -7.95 -12.64 36.65
N VAL A 535 -6.82 -12.11 37.15
CA VAL A 535 -5.87 -11.32 36.36
C VAL A 535 -4.45 -11.75 36.70
N GLU A 536 -3.65 -12.06 35.68
CA GLU A 536 -2.24 -12.41 35.80
C GLU A 536 -1.39 -11.56 34.86
N HIS A 537 -0.23 -11.07 35.31
CA HIS A 537 0.75 -10.45 34.42
C HIS A 537 1.68 -11.53 33.89
N ILE A 538 1.67 -11.75 32.59
CA ILE A 538 2.42 -12.84 31.94
C ILE A 538 3.22 -12.32 30.74
N ALA A 539 4.25 -13.07 30.35
CA ALA A 539 4.82 -12.97 29.00
C ALA A 539 3.95 -13.79 28.04
N LEU A 540 3.68 -13.24 26.85
CA LEU A 540 2.83 -13.91 25.86
C LEU A 540 3.70 -14.56 24.76
N SER A 541 3.42 -15.82 24.42
CA SER A 541 4.14 -16.51 23.35
C SER A 541 3.97 -15.80 22.01
N GLY A 542 5.01 -15.81 21.16
CA GLY A 542 5.04 -15.09 19.88
C GLY A 542 5.53 -13.64 20.00
N HIS A 543 5.23 -12.98 21.12
CA HIS A 543 5.66 -11.60 21.42
C HIS A 543 7.12 -11.51 21.89
N ASP A 544 7.67 -10.28 21.90
CA ASP A 544 9.01 -10.07 22.43
C ASP A 544 9.07 -10.40 23.94
N PRO A 545 10.12 -11.07 24.45
CA PRO A 545 10.19 -11.44 25.87
C PRO A 545 10.21 -10.26 26.85
N SER A 546 10.52 -9.05 26.37
CA SER A 546 10.40 -7.82 27.19
C SER A 546 8.95 -7.34 27.32
N HIS A 547 8.03 -7.88 26.54
CA HIS A 547 6.62 -7.52 26.53
C HIS A 547 5.83 -8.33 27.57
N SER A 548 4.93 -7.66 28.30
CA SER A 548 4.01 -8.30 29.23
C SER A 548 2.57 -7.83 29.00
N VAL A 549 1.63 -8.70 29.36
CA VAL A 549 0.18 -8.47 29.21
C VAL A 549 -0.52 -8.78 30.52
N ALA A 550 -1.66 -8.13 30.77
CA ALA A 550 -2.65 -8.62 31.71
C ALA A 550 -3.50 -9.71 31.03
N TRP A 551 -3.34 -10.95 31.47
CA TRP A 551 -4.21 -12.05 31.12
C TRP A 551 -5.43 -12.07 32.05
N ILE A 552 -6.60 -11.79 31.49
CA ILE A 552 -7.88 -11.68 32.19
C ILE A 552 -8.72 -12.92 31.87
N HIS A 553 -9.12 -13.67 32.88
CA HIS A 553 -9.86 -14.93 32.74
C HIS A 553 -10.81 -15.17 33.93
N ASP A 554 -11.57 -16.27 33.88
CA ASP A 554 -12.58 -16.65 34.89
C ASP A 554 -13.59 -15.54 35.21
N VAL A 555 -13.99 -14.79 34.17
CA VAL A 555 -14.88 -13.64 34.29
C VAL A 555 -16.34 -14.11 34.40
N ALA A 556 -17.00 -13.76 35.51
CA ALA A 556 -18.46 -13.80 35.59
C ALA A 556 -19.05 -12.44 35.21
N GLU A 557 -19.92 -12.41 34.20
CA GLU A 557 -20.53 -11.17 33.73
C GLU A 557 -21.23 -10.40 34.86
N GLY A 558 -21.10 -9.08 34.85
CA GLY A 558 -21.81 -8.23 35.78
C GLY A 558 -21.29 -6.80 35.77
N SER A 559 -22.16 -5.84 36.05
CA SER A 559 -21.78 -4.42 36.14
C SER A 559 -20.80 -4.11 37.28
N SER A 560 -20.59 -5.05 38.21
CA SER A 560 -19.58 -4.99 39.27
C SER A 560 -18.32 -5.78 38.95
N THR A 561 -18.26 -6.51 37.84
CA THR A 561 -17.09 -7.30 37.44
C THR A 561 -16.14 -6.44 36.62
N PHE A 562 -14.97 -6.14 37.17
CA PHE A 562 -14.02 -5.25 36.51
C PHE A 562 -12.57 -5.52 36.88
N PHE A 563 -11.67 -5.08 36.00
CA PHE A 563 -10.25 -4.87 36.27
C PHE A 563 -9.93 -3.38 36.13
N GLN A 564 -9.16 -2.81 37.05
CA GLN A 564 -8.74 -1.42 37.02
C GLN A 564 -7.23 -1.32 37.25
N SER A 565 -6.52 -0.71 36.30
CA SER A 565 -5.15 -0.28 36.52
C SER A 565 -5.12 1.13 37.11
N ASN A 566 -4.34 1.30 38.17
CA ASN A 566 -4.17 2.56 38.89
C ASN A 566 -2.75 3.09 38.61
N TRP A 567 -2.66 4.32 38.13
CA TRP A 567 -1.40 4.98 37.76
C TRP A 567 -1.02 6.06 38.77
N SER A 568 -2.02 6.63 39.47
CA SER A 568 -1.81 7.64 40.53
C SER A 568 -2.63 7.34 41.80
N PRO A 569 -2.17 7.74 43.00
CA PRO A 569 -2.98 7.67 44.23
C PRO A 569 -4.27 8.50 44.14
N VAL A 570 -5.29 8.13 44.92
CA VAL A 570 -6.52 8.94 45.07
C VAL A 570 -6.15 10.36 45.54
N GLY A 571 -6.77 11.36 44.93
CA GLY A 571 -6.48 12.79 45.09
C GLY A 571 -5.43 13.36 44.14
N THR A 572 -4.83 12.54 43.28
CA THR A 572 -3.82 12.95 42.28
C THR A 572 -4.07 12.25 40.94
N GLY A 573 -3.49 12.76 39.85
CA GLY A 573 -3.64 12.15 38.52
C GLY A 573 -2.64 12.70 37.49
N PHE A 574 -2.59 12.03 36.35
CA PHE A 574 -1.91 12.46 35.14
C PHE A 574 -2.75 13.52 34.42
N ASP A 575 -2.06 14.49 33.82
CA ASP A 575 -2.67 15.45 32.92
C ASP A 575 -2.67 14.89 31.49
N LEU A 576 -3.87 14.51 31.02
CA LEU A 576 -4.11 13.99 29.69
C LEU A 576 -4.69 15.06 28.74
N THR A 577 -4.75 16.34 29.14
CA THR A 577 -5.37 17.40 28.32
C THR A 577 -4.64 17.68 27.00
N GLY A 578 -3.36 17.32 26.92
CA GLY A 578 -2.54 17.48 25.73
C GLY A 578 -2.52 16.29 24.77
N TYR A 579 -3.38 15.28 24.97
CA TYR A 579 -3.46 14.08 24.15
C TYR A 579 -4.88 13.93 23.55
N ASP A 580 -4.98 13.14 22.48
CA ASP A 580 -6.21 12.98 21.71
C ASP A 580 -6.88 11.61 21.94
N TYR A 581 -6.08 10.57 22.17
CA TYR A 581 -6.55 9.17 22.28
C TYR A 581 -6.07 8.49 23.56
N LEU A 582 -6.91 7.59 24.07
CA LEU A 582 -6.49 6.49 24.94
C LEU A 582 -6.27 5.27 24.04
N ASP A 583 -5.01 4.88 23.88
CA ASP A 583 -4.64 3.68 23.16
C ASP A 583 -4.52 2.51 24.15
N LEU A 584 -5.05 1.35 23.77
CA LEU A 584 -4.81 0.08 24.46
C LEU A 584 -4.75 -1.06 23.44
N ARG A 585 -3.90 -2.05 23.69
CA ARG A 585 -3.86 -3.25 22.87
C ARG A 585 -4.64 -4.36 23.55
N ALA A 586 -5.47 -5.07 22.79
CA ALA A 586 -6.19 -6.21 23.33
C ALA A 586 -6.42 -7.29 22.27
N ASP A 587 -6.42 -8.54 22.69
CA ASP A 587 -6.83 -9.68 21.87
C ASP A 587 -7.51 -10.73 22.73
N ARG A 588 -8.32 -11.57 22.09
CA ARG A 588 -8.95 -12.70 22.77
C ARG A 588 -7.97 -13.87 22.84
N GLY A 589 -7.93 -14.54 23.98
CA GLY A 589 -7.27 -15.83 24.12
C GLY A 589 -7.91 -16.87 23.22
N TRP A 590 -7.13 -17.86 22.79
CA TRP A 590 -7.62 -18.88 21.88
C TRP A 590 -8.76 -19.70 22.49
N GLY A 591 -9.80 -19.92 21.70
CA GLY A 591 -10.95 -20.75 22.03
C GLY A 591 -11.77 -21.08 20.79
N SER A 592 -12.44 -22.24 20.79
CA SER A 592 -13.26 -22.70 19.67
C SER A 592 -14.63 -22.00 19.56
N ASP A 593 -14.98 -21.18 20.55
CA ASP A 593 -16.22 -20.41 20.53
C ASP A 593 -16.09 -19.22 19.56
N PRO A 594 -16.98 -19.06 18.57
CA PRO A 594 -16.92 -17.92 17.66
C PRO A 594 -17.36 -16.59 18.31
N THR A 595 -17.95 -16.60 19.51
CA THR A 595 -18.51 -15.42 20.18
C THR A 595 -17.44 -14.37 20.48
N GLU A 596 -17.65 -13.14 20.04
CA GLU A 596 -16.71 -12.05 20.31
C GLU A 596 -16.72 -11.68 21.79
N ALA A 597 -15.53 -11.47 22.35
CA ALA A 597 -15.39 -10.90 23.69
C ALA A 597 -15.65 -9.39 23.64
N SER A 598 -16.21 -8.85 24.73
CA SER A 598 -16.48 -7.42 24.85
C SER A 598 -16.20 -6.94 26.27
N PHE A 599 -15.85 -5.66 26.39
CA PHE A 599 -15.76 -4.95 27.65
C PHE A 599 -15.94 -3.45 27.47
N LEU A 600 -16.27 -2.78 28.56
CA LEU A 600 -16.41 -1.33 28.63
C LEU A 600 -15.15 -0.71 29.23
N VAL A 601 -14.70 0.41 28.67
CA VAL A 601 -13.57 1.21 29.15
C VAL A 601 -14.08 2.48 29.81
N GLU A 602 -13.60 2.77 31.02
CA GLU A 602 -13.89 4.00 31.77
C GLU A 602 -12.58 4.62 32.27
N LEU A 603 -12.43 5.94 32.17
CA LEU A 603 -11.36 6.67 32.85
C LEU A 603 -11.75 6.91 34.32
N VAL A 604 -10.77 6.76 35.21
CA VAL A 604 -10.92 6.98 36.65
C VAL A 604 -10.29 8.32 36.99
N ASN A 605 -11.08 9.23 37.53
CA ASN A 605 -10.64 10.56 37.97
C ASN A 605 -9.90 10.46 39.31
N ALA A 606 -9.11 11.49 39.63
CA ALA A 606 -8.39 11.56 40.90
C ALA A 606 -9.27 11.36 42.15
N ASP A 607 -10.53 11.73 42.12
CA ASP A 607 -11.49 11.57 43.23
C ASP A 607 -12.22 10.21 43.24
N ASP A 608 -11.76 9.24 42.43
CA ASP A 608 -12.38 7.92 42.21
C ASP A 608 -13.75 7.97 41.51
N SER A 609 -14.23 9.13 41.07
CA SER A 609 -15.33 9.19 40.11
C SER A 609 -14.88 8.65 38.75
N ARG A 610 -15.83 8.16 37.94
CA ARG A 610 -15.57 7.58 36.62
C ARG A 610 -16.21 8.41 35.53
N SER A 611 -15.59 8.41 34.37
CA SER A 611 -16.24 8.86 33.13
C SER A 611 -17.41 7.95 32.75
N SER A 612 -18.14 8.33 31.70
CA SER A 612 -18.96 7.39 30.94
C SER A 612 -18.12 6.23 30.41
N ALA A 613 -18.76 5.08 30.29
CA ALA A 613 -18.21 3.89 29.65
C ALA A 613 -18.20 4.04 28.12
N VAL A 614 -17.12 3.57 27.49
CA VAL A 614 -16.99 3.43 26.04
C VAL A 614 -16.83 1.93 25.72
N ALA A 615 -17.59 1.40 24.77
CA ALA A 615 -17.47 -0.01 24.39
C ALA A 615 -16.21 -0.24 23.55
N ILE A 616 -15.51 -1.35 23.80
CA ILE A 616 -14.33 -1.70 23.00
C ILE A 616 -14.69 -2.16 21.58
N ASP A 617 -15.91 -2.66 21.39
CA ASP A 617 -16.39 -3.26 20.14
C ASP A 617 -16.38 -2.29 18.96
N ASP A 618 -16.48 -0.99 19.25
CA ASP A 618 -16.39 0.07 18.24
C ASP A 618 -14.96 0.23 17.67
N TYR A 619 -13.95 -0.37 18.32
CA TYR A 619 -12.53 -0.19 18.02
C TYR A 619 -11.78 -1.49 17.75
N LEU A 620 -12.22 -2.62 18.34
CA LEU A 620 -11.60 -3.92 18.16
C LEU A 620 -12.65 -5.02 18.02
N GLU A 621 -12.41 -5.89 17.05
CA GLU A 621 -13.14 -7.14 16.89
C GLU A 621 -12.41 -8.26 17.65
N LEU A 622 -12.89 -8.60 18.86
CA LEU A 622 -12.23 -9.56 19.76
C LEU A 622 -12.80 -10.99 19.63
N GLY A 623 -12.91 -11.47 18.38
CA GLY A 623 -13.16 -12.86 18.05
C GLY A 623 -11.93 -13.76 18.22
N SER A 624 -12.10 -15.07 18.01
CA SER A 624 -11.01 -16.05 18.11
C SER A 624 -9.84 -15.67 17.18
N PRO A 625 -8.58 -15.62 17.66
CA PRO A 625 -7.43 -15.25 16.85
C PRO A 625 -7.07 -16.36 15.85
N PRO A 626 -6.49 -16.02 14.67
CA PRO A 626 -6.13 -17.02 13.68
C PRO A 626 -4.98 -17.87 14.22
N ARG A 627 -5.06 -19.19 14.03
CA ARG A 627 -4.06 -20.16 14.50
C ARG A 627 -3.79 -20.13 16.02
N GLY A 628 -4.64 -19.51 16.82
CA GLY A 628 -4.42 -19.33 18.25
C GLY A 628 -3.31 -18.37 18.65
N GLY A 629 -2.72 -17.65 17.68
CA GLY A 629 -1.69 -16.64 17.92
C GLY A 629 -2.32 -15.25 18.08
N SER A 630 -2.20 -14.67 19.28
CA SER A 630 -2.60 -13.29 19.54
C SER A 630 -1.63 -12.32 18.87
N THR A 631 -2.15 -11.24 18.31
CA THR A 631 -1.32 -10.14 17.77
C THR A 631 -1.47 -8.83 18.55
N LEU A 632 -2.47 -8.76 19.46
CA LEU A 632 -2.76 -7.58 20.27
C LEU A 632 -2.92 -6.32 19.41
N PRO A 633 -3.93 -6.25 18.51
CA PRO A 633 -4.24 -5.03 17.76
C PRO A 633 -4.51 -3.84 18.69
N THR A 634 -4.34 -2.62 18.17
CA THR A 634 -4.49 -1.39 18.94
C THR A 634 -5.91 -0.83 18.79
N ALA A 635 -6.62 -0.66 19.90
CA ALA A 635 -7.77 0.24 19.98
C ALA A 635 -7.26 1.66 20.22
N ARG A 636 -7.69 2.63 19.41
CA ARG A 636 -7.40 4.06 19.63
C ARG A 636 -8.69 4.80 19.92
N ILE A 637 -8.99 5.00 21.20
CA ILE A 637 -10.28 5.54 21.66
C ILE A 637 -10.15 7.05 21.89
N PRO A 638 -10.90 7.92 21.19
CA PRO A 638 -10.83 9.36 21.41
C PRO A 638 -11.14 9.74 22.86
N LEU A 639 -10.26 10.52 23.49
CA LEU A 639 -10.43 10.95 24.88
C LEU A 639 -11.71 11.76 25.10
N SER A 640 -12.21 12.42 24.04
CA SER A 640 -13.47 13.18 24.06
C SER A 640 -14.72 12.35 24.32
N LEU A 641 -14.67 11.01 24.15
CA LEU A 641 -15.82 10.13 24.38
C LEU A 641 -16.01 9.77 25.86
N PHE A 642 -14.98 9.97 26.69
CA PHE A 642 -15.06 9.73 28.13
C PHE A 642 -15.70 10.91 28.86
N THR A 643 -16.99 11.14 28.62
CA THR A 643 -17.73 12.24 29.25
C THR A 643 -17.69 12.13 30.78
N GLY A 644 -17.42 13.25 31.47
CA GLY A 644 -17.20 13.24 32.92
C GLY A 644 -15.77 12.87 33.35
N ALA A 645 -14.86 12.52 32.43
CA ALA A 645 -13.44 12.47 32.74
C ALA A 645 -12.90 13.89 33.02
N THR A 646 -12.14 14.02 34.10
CA THR A 646 -11.34 15.21 34.40
C THR A 646 -9.95 14.98 33.80
N LEU A 647 -9.80 15.24 32.50
CA LEU A 647 -8.57 14.89 31.76
C LEU A 647 -7.29 15.45 32.38
N GLY A 648 -7.35 16.60 33.05
CA GLY A 648 -6.19 17.18 33.75
C GLY A 648 -5.75 16.42 35.02
N SER A 649 -6.48 15.38 35.43
CA SER A 649 -6.21 14.63 36.65
C SER A 649 -6.80 13.21 36.61
N VAL A 650 -6.40 12.41 35.63
CA VAL A 650 -6.80 11.01 35.47
C VAL A 650 -5.85 10.09 36.25
N ARG A 651 -6.38 9.18 37.06
CA ARG A 651 -5.57 8.30 37.93
C ARG A 651 -5.51 6.85 37.49
N GLY A 652 -6.34 6.43 36.52
CA GLY A 652 -6.40 5.05 36.08
C GLY A 652 -7.43 4.81 34.98
N ALA A 653 -7.50 3.56 34.52
CA ALA A 653 -8.53 3.09 33.61
C ALA A 653 -9.16 1.80 34.16
N ARG A 654 -10.48 1.67 34.00
CA ARG A 654 -11.27 0.51 34.39
C ARG A 654 -11.84 -0.18 33.16
N LEU A 655 -11.72 -1.50 33.13
CA LEU A 655 -12.33 -2.41 32.18
C LEU A 655 -13.45 -3.17 32.88
N THR A 656 -14.70 -2.91 32.50
CA THR A 656 -15.89 -3.54 33.10
C THR A 656 -16.46 -4.59 32.15
N PHE A 657 -16.73 -5.79 32.65
CA PHE A 657 -17.15 -6.95 31.87
C PHE A 657 -18.63 -7.25 32.07
N THR A 658 -19.46 -6.79 31.14
CA THR A 658 -20.92 -6.95 31.19
C THR A 658 -21.44 -8.14 30.38
N THR A 659 -20.56 -8.82 29.65
CA THR A 659 -20.83 -10.07 28.92
C THR A 659 -19.88 -11.14 29.42
N PRO A 660 -20.24 -12.43 29.34
CA PRO A 660 -19.38 -13.49 29.83
C PRO A 660 -18.25 -13.73 28.83
N LEU A 661 -17.10 -14.18 29.32
CA LEU A 661 -16.04 -14.67 28.43
C LEU A 661 -16.25 -16.15 28.03
N ASP A 662 -17.23 -16.87 28.60
CA ASP A 662 -17.64 -18.24 28.24
C ASP A 662 -16.48 -19.21 27.93
N GLY A 663 -15.59 -19.42 28.91
CA GLY A 663 -14.43 -20.31 28.77
C GLY A 663 -13.25 -19.71 27.99
N ASN A 664 -13.38 -18.46 27.55
CA ASN A 664 -12.33 -17.69 26.90
C ASN A 664 -11.61 -16.77 27.90
N SER A 665 -10.54 -16.15 27.43
CA SER A 665 -9.78 -15.15 28.17
C SER A 665 -9.48 -13.95 27.27
N LEU A 666 -9.01 -12.87 27.87
CA LEU A 666 -8.57 -11.67 27.18
C LEU A 666 -7.13 -11.35 27.58
N PHE A 667 -6.36 -10.85 26.63
CA PHE A 667 -5.08 -10.22 26.89
C PHE A 667 -5.24 -8.73 26.69
N VAL A 668 -4.76 -7.93 27.64
CA VAL A 668 -4.70 -6.47 27.53
C VAL A 668 -3.25 -6.03 27.74
N ALA A 669 -2.78 -5.11 26.92
CA ALA A 669 -1.40 -4.64 26.92
C ALA A 669 -1.31 -3.15 26.59
N ASN A 670 -0.21 -2.52 27.02
CA ASN A 670 0.23 -1.18 26.62
C ASN A 670 -0.89 -0.12 26.57
N LEU A 671 -1.28 0.41 27.73
CA LEU A 671 -2.16 1.58 27.79
C LEU A 671 -1.32 2.84 27.64
N ARG A 672 -1.72 3.73 26.72
CA ARG A 672 -1.04 4.99 26.43
C ARG A 672 -2.05 6.12 26.22
N ALA A 673 -1.67 7.34 26.57
CA ALA A 673 -2.33 8.53 26.03
C ALA A 673 -1.51 9.03 24.85
N THR A 674 -2.11 9.17 23.67
CA THR A 674 -1.39 9.51 22.43
C THR A 674 -2.00 10.70 21.71
N ARG A 675 -1.15 11.45 21.00
CA ARG A 675 -1.57 12.53 20.11
C ARG A 675 -1.98 12.01 18.73
N ALA A 676 -2.81 12.78 18.04
CA ALA A 676 -3.05 12.60 16.62
C ALA A 676 -1.78 12.93 15.83
N THR A 677 -1.34 12.00 14.99
CA THR A 677 -0.21 12.17 14.07
C THR A 677 -0.66 12.45 12.63
N THR A 678 -1.96 12.30 12.33
CA THR A 678 -2.55 12.56 11.02
C THR A 678 -3.78 13.46 11.16
N GLU A 679 -3.88 14.53 10.38
CA GLU A 679 -5.04 15.43 10.42
C GLU A 679 -6.32 14.75 9.87
N ALA A 680 -7.40 14.75 10.66
CA ALA A 680 -8.63 14.02 10.36
C ALA A 680 -9.33 14.40 9.03
N PRO A 681 -9.38 15.69 8.59
CA PRO A 681 -9.98 16.04 7.31
C PRO A 681 -9.20 15.48 6.11
N ALA A 682 -7.86 15.50 6.19
CA ALA A 682 -6.99 14.95 5.15
C ALA A 682 -7.09 13.41 5.10
N ALA A 683 -7.14 12.77 6.27
CA ALA A 683 -7.37 11.32 6.40
C ALA A 683 -8.74 10.89 5.84
N ALA A 684 -9.81 11.61 6.17
CA ALA A 684 -11.15 11.30 5.69
C ALA A 684 -11.27 11.46 4.17
N ALA A 685 -10.62 12.47 3.58
CA ALA A 685 -10.59 12.64 2.11
C ALA A 685 -9.85 11.49 1.41
N ARG A 686 -8.82 10.92 2.04
CA ARG A 686 -8.05 9.78 1.51
C ARG A 686 -8.77 8.43 1.64
N LEU A 687 -9.50 8.24 2.74
CA LEU A 687 -10.21 6.99 3.04
C LEU A 687 -11.68 7.01 2.60
N ALA A 688 -12.19 8.16 2.15
CA ALA A 688 -13.52 8.27 1.58
C ALA A 688 -13.66 7.24 0.45
N PRO A 689 -14.67 6.35 0.50
CA PRO A 689 -14.85 5.38 -0.56
C PRO A 689 -15.17 6.14 -1.85
N ALA A 690 -14.33 5.98 -2.87
CA ALA A 690 -14.88 5.94 -4.23
C ALA A 690 -15.97 4.87 -4.17
N ALA A 691 -17.24 5.27 -4.27
CA ALA A 691 -18.38 4.37 -4.12
C ALA A 691 -18.20 3.19 -5.09
N SER A 692 -17.65 2.09 -4.58
CA SER A 692 -17.51 0.86 -5.32
C SER A 692 -18.91 0.32 -5.52
N SER A 693 -19.39 0.36 -6.75
CA SER A 693 -20.56 -0.38 -7.18
C SER A 693 -20.29 -1.90 -7.28
N ALA A 694 -19.17 -2.40 -6.75
CA ALA A 694 -18.97 -3.82 -6.62
C ALA A 694 -19.75 -4.29 -5.39
N ALA A 695 -20.84 -5.01 -5.67
CA ALA A 695 -21.46 -5.86 -4.67
C ALA A 695 -20.37 -6.73 -4.00
N PRO A 696 -20.50 -7.05 -2.71
CA PRO A 696 -19.59 -7.99 -2.07
C PRO A 696 -19.54 -9.28 -2.90
N PRO A 697 -18.39 -9.94 -3.06
CA PRO A 697 -18.40 -11.29 -3.59
C PRO A 697 -19.31 -12.10 -2.68
N MET A 698 -20.44 -12.54 -3.22
CA MET A 698 -21.23 -13.58 -2.58
C MET A 698 -20.28 -14.74 -2.32
N SER A 699 -20.39 -15.30 -1.12
CA SER A 699 -19.79 -16.56 -0.72
C SER A 699 -19.68 -17.50 -1.92
N ILE A 700 -18.46 -18.00 -2.19
CA ILE A 700 -18.25 -19.05 -3.19
C ILE A 700 -18.86 -20.32 -2.61
N ALA A 701 -20.19 -20.40 -2.66
CA ALA A 701 -20.85 -21.68 -2.73
C ALA A 701 -20.24 -22.38 -3.95
N ARG A 702 -19.71 -23.59 -3.74
CA ARG A 702 -19.24 -24.50 -4.80
C ARG A 702 -20.25 -24.52 -5.95
N SER A 703 -20.05 -23.69 -6.96
CA SER A 703 -20.69 -23.83 -8.25
C SER A 703 -19.75 -24.67 -9.10
N ALA A 704 -20.04 -25.96 -9.20
CA ALA A 704 -19.52 -26.74 -10.29
C ALA A 704 -19.96 -26.08 -11.60
N GLY A 705 -19.01 -25.47 -12.33
CA GLY A 705 -19.21 -24.95 -13.68
C GLY A 705 -19.38 -23.44 -13.79
N ALA A 706 -18.36 -22.66 -13.41
CA ALA A 706 -18.19 -21.31 -13.94
C ALA A 706 -17.22 -21.37 -15.14
N THR A 707 -17.67 -20.96 -16.32
CA THR A 707 -16.82 -20.82 -17.50
C THR A 707 -15.83 -19.69 -17.28
N ALA A 708 -14.54 -19.96 -17.56
CA ALA A 708 -13.48 -18.97 -17.51
C ALA A 708 -13.84 -17.73 -18.37
N PRO A 709 -13.48 -16.51 -17.92
CA PRO A 709 -13.65 -15.32 -18.77
C PRO A 709 -12.88 -15.49 -20.09
N GLU A 710 -13.51 -15.07 -21.18
CA GLU A 710 -12.90 -15.16 -22.52
C GLU A 710 -11.61 -14.33 -22.59
N PRO A 711 -10.51 -14.87 -23.14
CA PRO A 711 -9.25 -14.16 -23.25
C PRO A 711 -9.37 -12.90 -24.11
N ARG A 712 -8.64 -11.85 -23.75
CA ARG A 712 -8.49 -10.65 -24.58
C ARG A 712 -7.81 -11.04 -25.90
N ARG A 713 -8.52 -10.88 -27.01
CA ARG A 713 -8.01 -11.22 -28.34
C ARG A 713 -7.28 -10.03 -28.99
N ILE A 714 -6.01 -10.23 -29.34
CA ILE A 714 -5.16 -9.27 -30.03
C ILE A 714 -5.11 -9.63 -31.51
N THR A 715 -5.44 -8.68 -32.38
CA THR A 715 -5.37 -8.82 -33.85
C THR A 715 -4.55 -7.72 -34.52
N ALA A 716 -4.31 -6.60 -33.82
CA ALA A 716 -3.66 -5.43 -34.39
C ALA A 716 -2.17 -5.68 -34.67
N GLY A 717 -1.75 -5.50 -35.92
CA GLY A 717 -0.36 -5.66 -36.34
C GLY A 717 0.17 -7.10 -36.38
N ASN A 718 -0.70 -8.10 -36.18
CA ASN A 718 -0.32 -9.51 -36.22
C ASN A 718 -0.06 -9.98 -37.66
N ALA A 719 1.12 -10.55 -37.92
CA ALA A 719 1.47 -11.09 -39.23
C ALA A 719 2.38 -12.32 -39.15
N ILE A 720 2.16 -13.29 -40.04
CA ILE A 720 3.08 -14.40 -40.28
C ILE A 720 4.15 -13.92 -41.27
N LYS A 721 5.33 -13.55 -40.76
CA LYS A 721 6.39 -12.89 -41.53
C LYS A 721 7.14 -13.86 -42.45
N SER A 722 7.38 -15.10 -42.01
CA SER A 722 8.01 -16.13 -42.85
C SER A 722 7.79 -17.54 -42.34
N MET A 723 7.85 -18.50 -43.26
CA MET A 723 7.80 -19.93 -42.97
C MET A 723 8.89 -20.64 -43.77
N LYS A 724 9.78 -21.38 -43.09
CA LYS A 724 10.97 -21.97 -43.72
C LYS A 724 11.25 -23.37 -43.19
N ILE A 725 11.83 -24.22 -44.02
CA ILE A 725 12.35 -25.51 -43.61
C ILE A 725 13.62 -25.29 -42.77
N SER A 726 13.68 -25.87 -41.57
CA SER A 726 14.82 -25.75 -40.66
C SER A 726 15.37 -27.14 -40.36
N GLY A 727 16.32 -27.60 -41.19
CA GLY A 727 16.82 -28.98 -41.16
C GLY A 727 15.81 -29.99 -41.73
N PRO A 728 16.10 -31.30 -41.68
CA PRO A 728 15.22 -32.32 -42.27
C PRO A 728 13.87 -32.47 -41.53
N ASP A 729 13.83 -32.12 -40.24
CA ASP A 729 12.74 -32.55 -39.34
C ASP A 729 11.92 -31.40 -38.73
N ALA A 730 12.09 -30.14 -39.18
CA ALA A 730 11.35 -29.01 -38.62
C ALA A 730 10.97 -27.92 -39.64
N VAL A 731 9.92 -27.18 -39.31
CA VAL A 731 9.48 -25.95 -39.98
C VAL A 731 9.48 -24.82 -38.96
N GLU A 732 10.11 -23.70 -39.30
CA GLU A 732 10.15 -22.50 -38.47
C GLU A 732 9.15 -21.46 -38.98
N LEU A 733 8.32 -20.93 -38.07
CA LEU A 733 7.39 -19.84 -38.33
C LEU A 733 7.86 -18.60 -37.58
N THR A 734 8.02 -17.48 -38.27
CA THR A 734 8.30 -16.18 -37.66
C THR A 734 7.02 -15.34 -37.66
N LEU A 735 6.60 -14.88 -36.50
CA LEU A 735 5.38 -14.11 -36.27
C LEU A 735 5.74 -12.73 -35.69
N THR A 736 4.99 -11.70 -36.05
CA THR A 736 5.16 -10.34 -35.52
C THR A 736 3.85 -9.75 -35.05
N SER A 737 3.86 -8.92 -34.01
CA SER A 737 2.68 -8.20 -33.49
C SER A 737 3.02 -6.75 -33.13
N ALA A 738 2.03 -5.85 -33.21
CA ALA A 738 2.17 -4.49 -32.68
C ALA A 738 2.20 -4.46 -31.15
N GLU A 739 1.61 -5.47 -30.49
CA GLU A 739 1.70 -5.67 -29.05
C GLU A 739 2.78 -6.71 -28.75
N PHE A 740 3.70 -6.40 -27.84
CA PHE A 740 4.82 -7.31 -27.57
C PHE A 740 4.33 -8.63 -26.95
N PHE A 741 5.01 -9.72 -27.26
CA PHE A 741 4.81 -11.01 -26.61
C PHE A 741 5.56 -10.99 -25.26
N ASP A 742 4.83 -10.79 -24.16
CA ASP A 742 5.39 -10.71 -22.80
C ASP A 742 6.25 -11.95 -22.45
N LEU A 743 7.42 -11.74 -21.85
CA LEU A 743 8.35 -12.78 -21.43
C LEU A 743 7.98 -13.38 -20.06
N ARG A 744 6.72 -13.75 -19.88
CA ARG A 744 6.32 -14.58 -18.75
C ARG A 744 6.87 -15.99 -18.98
N ALA A 745 8.13 -16.20 -18.55
CA ALA A 745 8.84 -17.47 -18.49
C ALA A 745 8.75 -18.36 -19.76
N THR A 746 9.15 -17.85 -20.94
CA THR A 746 9.27 -18.63 -22.22
C THR A 746 8.05 -19.49 -22.65
N GLY A 747 6.85 -19.22 -22.14
CA GLY A 747 5.65 -20.04 -22.36
C GLY A 747 4.72 -19.58 -23.49
N LEU A 748 5.25 -19.12 -24.63
CA LEU A 748 4.40 -18.85 -25.79
C LEU A 748 4.00 -20.18 -26.45
N VAL A 749 2.70 -20.38 -26.64
CA VAL A 749 2.13 -21.56 -27.30
C VAL A 749 1.59 -21.14 -28.65
N LEU A 750 2.24 -21.58 -29.72
CA LEU A 750 1.67 -21.55 -31.06
C LEU A 750 0.65 -22.68 -31.18
N THR A 751 -0.59 -22.35 -31.50
CA THR A 751 -1.62 -23.31 -31.92
C THR A 751 -1.93 -23.10 -33.40
N VAL A 752 -1.86 -24.17 -34.19
CA VAL A 752 -2.30 -24.18 -35.59
C VAL A 752 -3.25 -25.36 -35.82
N GLY A 753 -4.55 -25.08 -35.86
CA GLY A 753 -5.57 -26.13 -35.87
C GLY A 753 -5.45 -27.03 -34.64
N ALA A 754 -5.19 -28.33 -34.86
CA ALA A 754 -4.99 -29.31 -33.78
C ALA A 754 -3.53 -29.45 -33.31
N GLU A 755 -2.55 -28.86 -34.01
CA GLU A 755 -1.13 -28.97 -33.69
C GLU A 755 -0.68 -27.79 -32.83
N ARG A 756 0.24 -28.05 -31.91
CA ARG A 756 0.77 -27.04 -30.99
C ARG A 756 2.30 -27.07 -30.93
N SER A 757 2.92 -25.91 -30.73
CA SER A 757 4.35 -25.80 -30.41
C SER A 757 4.60 -24.79 -29.30
N ILE A 758 5.43 -25.19 -28.36
CA ILE A 758 5.92 -24.36 -27.25
C ILE A 758 7.40 -23.96 -27.44
N ARG A 759 8.00 -24.34 -28.57
CA ARG A 759 9.41 -24.03 -28.87
C ARG A 759 9.49 -22.65 -29.51
N ALA A 760 9.46 -21.62 -28.67
CA ALA A 760 9.50 -20.22 -29.07
C ALA A 760 10.86 -19.56 -28.76
N ARG A 761 11.28 -18.59 -29.56
CA ARG A 761 12.41 -17.70 -29.25
C ARG A 761 12.20 -16.30 -29.83
N HIS A 762 12.74 -15.28 -29.16
CA HIS A 762 12.76 -13.91 -29.65
C HIS A 762 14.11 -13.62 -30.36
N PRO A 763 14.12 -13.46 -31.69
CA PRO A 763 15.36 -13.18 -32.41
C PRO A 763 15.89 -11.80 -31.98
N ASN A 764 17.16 -11.74 -31.57
CA ASN A 764 17.84 -10.53 -31.08
C ASN A 764 17.14 -9.83 -29.90
N GLY A 765 16.32 -10.56 -29.12
CA GLY A 765 15.60 -10.00 -27.97
C GLY A 765 14.41 -9.10 -28.34
N ASP A 766 14.01 -9.02 -29.62
CA ASP A 766 12.84 -8.27 -30.05
C ASP A 766 11.54 -8.95 -29.59
N LEU A 767 10.84 -8.33 -28.65
CA LEU A 767 9.59 -8.86 -28.09
C LEU A 767 8.38 -8.67 -29.01
N HIS A 768 8.52 -7.92 -30.10
CA HIS A 768 7.47 -7.82 -31.13
C HIS A 768 7.57 -8.92 -32.19
N THR A 769 8.63 -9.72 -32.15
CA THR A 769 8.87 -10.83 -33.08
C THR A 769 9.10 -12.13 -32.31
N VAL A 770 8.41 -13.20 -32.67
CA VAL A 770 8.64 -14.53 -32.10
C VAL A 770 8.82 -15.57 -33.20
N GLN A 771 9.76 -16.50 -33.00
CA GLN A 771 10.00 -17.64 -33.86
C GLN A 771 9.58 -18.95 -33.19
N PHE A 772 8.70 -19.70 -33.84
CA PHE A 772 8.26 -21.01 -33.39
C PHE A 772 8.83 -22.12 -34.26
N VAL A 773 9.24 -23.22 -33.63
CA VAL A 773 9.68 -24.43 -34.33
C VAL A 773 8.62 -25.52 -34.21
N LEU A 774 8.06 -25.95 -35.33
CA LEU A 774 7.14 -27.10 -35.42
C LEU A 774 7.88 -28.31 -36.00
N PRO A 775 7.73 -29.53 -35.44
CA PRO A 775 8.21 -30.74 -36.09
C PRO A 775 7.62 -30.88 -37.51
N ARG A 776 8.41 -31.32 -38.48
CA ARG A 776 7.98 -31.43 -39.88
C ARG A 776 6.76 -32.34 -40.02
N ALA A 777 6.76 -33.47 -39.32
CA ALA A 777 5.61 -34.38 -39.27
C ALA A 777 4.34 -33.74 -38.68
N ALA A 778 4.48 -32.81 -37.72
CA ALA A 778 3.35 -32.04 -37.18
C ALA A 778 2.85 -31.04 -38.22
N PHE A 779 3.77 -30.30 -38.84
CA PHE A 779 3.44 -29.36 -39.90
C PHE A 779 2.73 -30.04 -41.08
N ASP A 780 3.18 -31.22 -41.51
CA ASP A 780 2.58 -31.96 -42.62
C ASP A 780 1.13 -32.40 -42.33
N ARG A 781 0.76 -32.64 -41.06
CA ARG A 781 -0.62 -32.97 -40.62
C ARG A 781 -1.58 -31.78 -40.57
N ILE A 782 -1.08 -30.55 -40.50
CA ILE A 782 -1.92 -29.34 -40.50
C ILE A 782 -2.69 -29.23 -41.82
N ALA A 783 -4.00 -28.98 -41.81
CA ALA A 783 -4.73 -28.76 -43.06
C ALA A 783 -4.38 -27.39 -43.68
N ALA A 784 -4.75 -27.15 -44.94
CA ALA A 784 -4.63 -25.81 -45.50
C ALA A 784 -5.59 -24.86 -44.77
N GLN A 785 -5.16 -23.61 -44.50
CA GLN A 785 -6.00 -22.55 -43.92
C GLN A 785 -6.45 -22.75 -42.47
N GLU A 786 -5.73 -23.55 -41.68
CA GLU A 786 -5.98 -23.67 -40.23
C GLU A 786 -5.73 -22.34 -39.48
N PRO A 787 -6.52 -22.01 -38.44
CA PRO A 787 -6.33 -20.80 -37.66
C PRO A 787 -5.01 -20.86 -36.90
N VAL A 788 -4.34 -19.71 -36.80
CA VAL A 788 -3.03 -19.56 -36.16
C VAL A 788 -3.21 -18.63 -34.97
N THR A 789 -3.00 -19.15 -33.76
CA THR A 789 -3.03 -18.34 -32.54
C THR A 789 -1.77 -18.53 -31.74
N VAL A 790 -1.42 -17.51 -30.95
CA VAL A 790 -0.40 -17.59 -29.92
C VAL A 790 -1.04 -17.18 -28.59
N ASP A 791 -0.75 -17.91 -27.52
CA ASP A 791 -1.21 -17.62 -26.16
C ASP A 791 -0.19 -18.12 -25.12
N TYR A 792 -0.52 -17.99 -23.83
CA TYR A 792 0.32 -18.46 -22.71
C TYR A 792 -0.05 -19.86 -22.20
N GLY A 793 -0.83 -20.63 -22.96
CA GLY A 793 -1.33 -21.96 -22.57
C GLY A 793 -2.76 -21.95 -22.00
N PRO A 794 -3.22 -23.09 -21.44
CA PRO A 794 -4.56 -23.21 -20.87
C PRO A 794 -4.84 -22.15 -19.81
N GLY A 795 -5.95 -21.43 -19.94
CA GLY A 795 -6.31 -20.33 -19.02
C GLY A 795 -5.63 -19.00 -19.32
N SER A 796 -4.91 -18.87 -20.46
CA SER A 796 -4.34 -17.59 -20.89
C SER A 796 -5.39 -16.48 -20.89
N SER A 797 -5.06 -15.32 -20.33
CA SER A 797 -5.93 -14.13 -20.34
C SER A 797 -5.82 -13.32 -21.63
N VAL A 798 -4.92 -13.71 -22.54
CA VAL A 798 -4.62 -13.04 -23.82
C VAL A 798 -4.42 -14.08 -24.93
N VAL A 799 -4.91 -13.78 -26.14
CA VAL A 799 -4.67 -14.60 -27.34
C VAL A 799 -4.33 -13.68 -28.52
N TRP A 800 -3.16 -13.86 -29.12
CA TRP A 800 -2.82 -13.25 -30.42
C TRP A 800 -3.38 -14.11 -31.55
N ASP A 801 -4.22 -13.51 -32.38
CA ASP A 801 -4.82 -14.15 -33.55
C ASP A 801 -4.11 -13.68 -34.82
N PHE A 802 -3.50 -14.61 -35.55
CA PHE A 802 -2.74 -14.37 -36.79
C PHE A 802 -3.53 -14.73 -38.05
N GLY A 803 -4.83 -14.99 -37.92
CA GLY A 803 -5.66 -15.41 -39.04
C GLY A 803 -5.40 -16.87 -39.41
N ARG A 804 -5.16 -17.15 -40.70
CA ARG A 804 -5.09 -18.52 -41.25
C ARG A 804 -3.74 -18.83 -41.89
N LEU A 805 -3.26 -20.05 -41.69
CA LEU A 805 -1.99 -20.52 -42.26
C LEU A 805 -2.10 -20.78 -43.77
N ASP A 806 -1.29 -20.08 -44.58
CA ASP A 806 -1.06 -20.43 -45.98
C ASP A 806 0.20 -21.29 -46.16
N LYS A 807 0.01 -22.60 -46.35
CA LYS A 807 1.11 -23.56 -46.58
C LYS A 807 1.91 -23.29 -47.86
N LYS A 808 1.38 -22.54 -48.83
CA LYS A 808 2.12 -22.18 -50.06
C LYS A 808 3.23 -21.16 -49.79
N ALA A 809 3.20 -20.48 -48.64
CA ALA A 809 4.24 -19.56 -48.21
C ALA A 809 5.47 -20.26 -47.59
N LEU A 810 5.48 -21.59 -47.50
CA LEU A 810 6.65 -22.36 -47.09
C LEU A 810 7.74 -22.27 -48.16
N ALA A 811 8.80 -21.51 -47.86
CA ALA A 811 9.99 -21.48 -48.68
C ALA A 811 10.82 -22.78 -48.49
N PRO A 812 11.47 -23.30 -49.55
CA PRO A 812 12.33 -24.48 -49.47
C PRO A 812 13.52 -24.31 -48.52
#